data_AF-A0A1Q7A4D1-F1
#
_entry.id   AF-A0A1Q7A4D1-F1
#
_cell.length_a   1.000
_cell.length_b   1.000
_cell.length_c   1.000
_cell.angle_alpha   90.00
_cell.angle_beta   90.00
_cell.angle_gamma   90.00
#
_symmetry.space_group_name_H-M   'P 1'
#
loop_
_entity.id
_entity.type
_entity.pdbx_description
1 polymer ?
#
loop_
_entity_poly.entity_id
_entity_poly.type
_entity_poly.pdbx_seq_one_letter_code
_entity_poly.pdbx_strand_id
1 'polypeptide(L)'
;MILAAWCRSLAGQAAGATEPTALRPVTMTAGAQYRAGWLHRWLLGAHYRDLWTTPLQVDVVDLAHFGGGLTPLKRGGGRQTKSLRLQAADGHVYIFRSVDKDPTAAIPPELRATFVQRILEDQTSSTNPAGALVVGPLLGAAGVHHVEPRLMVMPDDPRLDSFPAFKEMLGLLEERPTVDPDEEVGFAGAERIASTQKVWDHLTADSRHRVDSRALLAARLVDVLVGDWDRHPEQWRWARFDEAGVHVWRPIPRDRDQAFSRLDGLLPWIARYYHPDIVSFGDRYPDLVGLTWNGRALDRRVLNDLEKPVWDSVAAALQAGLSDTVIDRAVHRLPPEYYARDGNRLAQALKRRRDGLRQMANRYYALLAGAVDVQATDEADVADVQRQGDGSVALRLSRRDGARYYARTFHPGETNEVRLYLHDGDDRVVVRGSGRGAITVRVITGAGHSELIDSTRSGRTFFHVDHTPARVIKGPGSSVDRGAARGGPLPNPMQIPLRDWGTRWTPAVRLSFAPDVGVLVGFGETGMWYGFRQDPYKSQLGFGVSYATAAQGFRATLGADVRDVIWGLDAGLELRASGIEVVRFYGFGNETAALKVDDYYRVHQTQYLIAPSLVARSGRVRFSIGPLLKFAHTAFTSGTLVDSMRPYGSADFVQVGAQAQFRVDARDRVRQPSRGTLLALGGSWYPAAYDVAAPFGEAHGEAAAYLTARIPLQPTLALRVAAKKVWGSYPFHEAAYVGGAATVRGFSEHRFAGDGAVYGNAELRLPLARIFVLLPEELGVFGLADAGRVYLAGETSDRWHAAVGGGLWVAFLSRTNTLSVAAAHSVEGTRAYVRAGFGF
;
A
#
# COMPACT_ATOMS: atom_id res chain seq x y z
N MET A 1 -14.56 -11.35 -50.12
CA MET A 1 -13.15 -11.08 -50.48
C MET A 1 -12.61 -9.87 -49.69
N ILE A 2 -12.82 -9.84 -48.36
CA ILE A 2 -12.41 -8.75 -47.43
C ILE A 2 -11.99 -9.42 -46.10
N LEU A 3 -11.04 -10.35 -46.18
CA LEU A 3 -10.47 -11.07 -45.02
C LEU A 3 -8.94 -11.16 -45.09
N ALA A 4 -8.32 -10.49 -46.08
CA ALA A 4 -6.88 -10.53 -46.32
C ALA A 4 -6.18 -9.16 -46.21
N ALA A 5 -6.90 -8.09 -45.83
CA ALA A 5 -6.34 -6.73 -45.78
C ALA A 5 -5.86 -6.27 -44.37
N TRP A 6 -6.05 -7.08 -43.33
CA TRP A 6 -5.68 -6.74 -41.94
C TRP A 6 -4.47 -7.51 -41.39
N CYS A 7 -3.65 -8.10 -42.27
CA CYS A 7 -2.42 -8.83 -41.91
C CYS A 7 -1.13 -8.23 -42.52
N ARG A 8 -1.12 -6.94 -42.88
CA ARG A 8 0.11 -6.26 -43.33
C ARG A 8 0.69 -5.38 -42.22
N SER A 9 1.79 -5.89 -41.65
CA SER A 9 2.89 -5.25 -40.90
C SER A 9 2.56 -4.22 -39.81
N LEU A 10 2.22 -4.71 -38.61
CA LEU A 10 2.61 -4.04 -37.37
C LEU A 10 3.97 -4.61 -36.92
N ALA A 11 5.01 -4.35 -37.71
CA ALA A 11 6.37 -4.55 -37.22
C ALA A 11 6.73 -3.29 -36.44
N GLY A 12 6.72 -3.38 -35.11
CA GLY A 12 7.31 -2.34 -34.27
C GLY A 12 8.72 -2.06 -34.77
N GLN A 13 8.96 -0.83 -35.24
CA GLN A 13 10.26 -0.42 -35.73
C GLN A 13 11.13 -0.06 -34.54
N ALA A 14 12.30 -0.68 -34.45
CA ALA A 14 13.42 -0.13 -33.68
C ALA A 14 14.00 1.04 -34.48
N ALA A 15 14.49 2.07 -33.81
CA ALA A 15 15.27 3.08 -34.51
C ALA A 15 16.51 2.44 -35.15
N GLY A 16 16.88 2.92 -36.34
CA GLY A 16 17.99 2.38 -37.11
C GLY A 16 19.27 2.40 -36.28
N ALA A 17 19.89 1.22 -36.10
CA ALA A 17 21.18 1.14 -35.42
C ALA A 17 22.26 1.74 -36.33
N THR A 18 22.73 2.96 -36.04
CA THR A 18 23.98 3.48 -36.58
C THR A 18 25.11 2.53 -36.18
N GLU A 19 25.91 2.06 -37.15
CA GLU A 19 27.09 1.25 -36.85
C GLU A 19 28.04 2.09 -35.97
N PRO A 20 28.44 1.60 -34.78
CA PRO A 20 29.25 2.40 -33.89
C PRO A 20 30.69 2.47 -34.38
N THR A 21 31.23 3.68 -34.42
CA THR A 21 32.65 3.90 -34.16
C THR A 21 32.84 3.78 -32.65
N ALA A 22 33.52 2.72 -32.20
CA ALA A 22 33.87 2.52 -30.80
C ALA A 22 35.39 2.52 -30.67
N LEU A 23 35.91 3.09 -29.58
CA LEU A 23 37.32 2.96 -29.23
C LEU A 23 37.58 1.54 -28.69
N ARG A 24 38.86 1.18 -28.52
CA ARG A 24 39.26 -0.15 -28.03
C ARG A 24 38.47 -0.53 -26.76
N PRO A 25 37.98 -1.78 -26.65
CA PRO A 25 37.30 -2.25 -25.44
C PRO A 25 38.20 -2.11 -24.20
N VAL A 26 37.58 -1.79 -23.07
CA VAL A 26 38.24 -1.74 -21.76
C VAL A 26 37.66 -2.80 -20.84
N THR A 27 38.50 -3.33 -19.95
CA THR A 27 38.08 -4.25 -18.90
C THR A 27 37.60 -3.44 -17.70
N MET A 28 36.35 -3.66 -17.28
CA MET A 28 35.78 -2.98 -16.11
C MET A 28 34.92 -3.93 -15.29
N THR A 29 34.78 -3.65 -13.99
CA THR A 29 33.84 -4.35 -13.10
C THR A 29 32.72 -3.39 -12.74
N ALA A 30 31.47 -3.75 -13.03
CA ALA A 30 30.32 -2.84 -12.88
C ALA A 30 30.06 -2.40 -11.42
N GLY A 31 30.34 -3.25 -10.44
CA GLY A 31 30.10 -2.94 -9.02
C GLY A 31 30.88 -3.84 -8.08
N ALA A 32 32.21 -3.71 -8.07
CA ALA A 32 33.10 -4.51 -7.22
C ALA A 32 32.74 -4.41 -5.71
N GLN A 33 32.14 -3.31 -5.29
CA GLN A 33 31.65 -3.04 -3.94
C GLN A 33 30.55 -4.00 -3.47
N TYR A 34 29.86 -4.69 -4.39
CA TYR A 34 28.77 -5.62 -4.07
C TYR A 34 29.25 -7.02 -3.67
N ARG A 35 30.55 -7.24 -3.48
CA ARG A 35 31.07 -8.53 -3.00
C ARG A 35 30.56 -8.81 -1.58
N ALA A 36 29.89 -9.95 -1.40
CA ALA A 36 29.29 -10.33 -0.12
C ALA A 36 29.57 -11.80 0.25
N GLY A 37 29.81 -12.04 1.55
CA GLY A 37 29.97 -13.39 2.13
C GLY A 37 28.63 -14.10 2.36
N TRP A 38 28.68 -15.37 2.80
CA TRP A 38 27.50 -16.23 2.88
C TRP A 38 26.38 -15.70 3.80
N LEU A 39 26.74 -15.13 4.96
CA LEU A 39 25.76 -14.63 5.93
C LEU A 39 25.01 -13.39 5.39
N HIS A 40 25.75 -12.46 4.75
CA HIS A 40 25.18 -11.31 4.07
C HIS A 40 24.25 -11.76 2.95
N ARG A 41 24.67 -12.76 2.15
CA ARG A 41 23.83 -13.32 1.09
C ARG A 41 22.57 -14.01 1.60
N TRP A 42 22.62 -14.66 2.76
CA TRP A 42 21.45 -15.28 3.35
C TRP A 42 20.44 -14.24 3.89
N LEU A 43 20.93 -13.19 4.55
CA LEU A 43 20.10 -12.13 5.12
C LEU A 43 19.53 -11.18 4.06
N LEU A 44 20.40 -10.60 3.24
CA LEU A 44 20.10 -9.55 2.27
C LEU A 44 19.95 -10.08 0.84
N GLY A 45 20.05 -11.38 0.61
CA GLY A 45 19.89 -12.02 -0.70
C GLY A 45 21.21 -12.29 -1.41
N ALA A 46 21.26 -13.26 -2.32
CA ALA A 46 22.39 -13.45 -3.23
C ALA A 46 22.33 -12.44 -4.39
N HIS A 47 21.12 -12.12 -4.86
CA HIS A 47 20.85 -11.16 -5.93
C HIS A 47 21.62 -11.49 -7.22
N TYR A 48 22.13 -10.48 -7.93
CA TYR A 48 23.04 -10.60 -9.07
C TYR A 48 24.48 -10.23 -8.72
N ARG A 49 24.90 -10.32 -7.44
CA ARG A 49 26.25 -9.91 -7.00
C ARG A 49 27.37 -10.57 -7.80
N ASP A 50 27.16 -11.81 -8.26
CA ASP A 50 28.14 -12.51 -9.09
C ASP A 50 28.28 -11.88 -10.49
N LEU A 51 27.22 -11.28 -11.05
CA LEU A 51 27.32 -10.49 -12.27
C LEU A 51 28.04 -9.17 -12.00
N TRP A 52 27.60 -8.43 -10.97
CA TRP A 52 28.17 -7.13 -10.60
C TRP A 52 29.68 -7.16 -10.30
N THR A 53 30.18 -8.29 -9.81
CA THR A 53 31.60 -8.48 -9.46
C THR A 53 32.42 -9.20 -10.54
N THR A 54 31.80 -9.57 -11.68
CA THR A 54 32.50 -10.16 -12.82
C THR A 54 33.09 -9.05 -13.70
N PRO A 55 34.41 -9.03 -13.93
CA PRO A 55 35.02 -8.15 -14.93
C PRO A 55 34.50 -8.49 -16.33
N LEU A 56 34.23 -7.49 -17.15
CA LEU A 56 33.79 -7.65 -18.52
C LEU A 56 34.52 -6.69 -19.47
N GLN A 57 34.65 -7.09 -20.73
CA GLN A 57 35.09 -6.22 -21.81
C GLN A 57 33.92 -5.37 -22.31
N VAL A 58 34.09 -4.04 -22.34
CA VAL A 58 33.06 -3.10 -22.78
C VAL A 58 33.66 -2.05 -23.69
N ASP A 59 32.93 -1.72 -24.75
CA ASP A 59 33.32 -0.67 -25.70
C ASP A 59 33.29 0.71 -25.05
N VAL A 60 34.26 1.55 -25.41
CA VAL A 60 34.30 2.97 -25.01
C VAL A 60 33.65 3.82 -26.09
N VAL A 61 32.77 4.74 -25.68
CA VAL A 61 32.09 5.67 -26.59
C VAL A 61 33.13 6.57 -27.28
N ASP A 62 33.14 6.59 -28.62
CA ASP A 62 33.91 7.56 -29.39
C ASP A 62 33.08 8.85 -29.56
N LEU A 63 33.26 9.83 -28.67
CA LEU A 63 32.51 11.09 -28.72
C LEU A 63 32.79 11.91 -29.98
N ALA A 64 33.89 11.68 -30.69
CA ALA A 64 34.23 12.45 -31.89
C ALA A 64 33.50 11.91 -33.14
N HIS A 65 33.25 10.60 -33.21
CA HIS A 65 32.72 9.96 -34.42
C HIS A 65 31.32 9.37 -34.26
N PHE A 66 30.90 9.01 -33.04
CA PHE A 66 29.58 8.42 -32.82
C PHE A 66 28.47 9.41 -33.23
N GLY A 67 27.56 9.02 -34.13
CA GLY A 67 26.49 9.89 -34.64
C GLY A 67 27.00 11.15 -35.35
N GLY A 68 28.21 11.10 -35.93
CA GLY A 68 28.88 12.27 -36.50
C GLY A 68 29.53 13.21 -35.46
N GLY A 69 29.54 12.82 -34.19
CA GLY A 69 30.10 13.56 -33.06
C GLY A 69 29.04 13.87 -32.01
N LEU A 70 29.30 13.48 -30.76
CA LEU A 70 28.41 13.69 -29.61
C LEU A 70 28.83 14.90 -28.78
N THR A 71 27.90 15.84 -28.61
CA THR A 71 28.06 17.04 -27.77
C THR A 71 27.22 16.90 -26.49
N PRO A 72 27.85 16.89 -25.30
CA PRO A 72 27.13 16.88 -24.04
C PRO A 72 26.29 18.15 -23.82
N LEU A 73 24.99 17.99 -23.58
CA LEU A 73 24.06 19.10 -23.43
C LEU A 73 23.77 19.44 -21.97
N LYS A 74 23.16 18.49 -21.24
CA LYS A 74 22.71 18.70 -19.87
C LYS A 74 22.61 17.41 -19.09
N ARG A 75 22.87 17.53 -17.79
CA ARG A 75 22.62 16.48 -16.82
C ARG A 75 21.11 16.35 -16.59
N GLY A 76 20.66 15.12 -16.46
CA GLY A 76 19.32 14.78 -15.99
C GLY A 76 19.37 13.60 -15.03
N GLY A 77 18.23 12.94 -14.85
CA GLY A 77 18.11 11.77 -14.00
C GLY A 77 17.22 12.04 -12.79
N GLY A 78 16.63 10.96 -12.27
CA GLY A 78 15.80 11.00 -11.06
C GLY A 78 16.65 10.97 -9.78
N ARG A 79 16.05 10.53 -8.68
CA ARG A 79 16.71 10.46 -7.37
C ARG A 79 17.79 9.38 -7.23
N GLN A 80 17.97 8.52 -8.24
CA GLN A 80 18.85 7.34 -8.18
C GLN A 80 19.78 7.16 -9.40
N THR A 81 19.32 7.51 -10.62
CA THR A 81 20.10 7.35 -11.87
C THR A 81 20.73 8.66 -12.30
N LYS A 82 22.04 8.67 -12.58
CA LYS A 82 22.71 9.80 -13.23
C LYS A 82 22.53 9.66 -14.74
N SER A 83 22.02 10.68 -15.42
CA SER A 83 21.92 10.67 -16.88
C SER A 83 22.49 11.92 -17.54
N LEU A 84 23.02 11.76 -18.75
CA LEU A 84 23.58 12.83 -19.57
C LEU A 84 22.93 12.79 -20.94
N ARG A 85 22.38 13.94 -21.38
CA ARG A 85 21.88 14.10 -22.75
C ARG A 85 23.02 14.50 -23.67
N LEU A 86 23.09 13.87 -24.84
CA LEU A 86 24.13 14.06 -25.84
C LEU A 86 23.44 14.38 -27.17
N GLN A 87 23.82 15.48 -27.81
CA GLN A 87 23.37 15.83 -29.16
C GLN A 87 24.35 15.25 -30.17
N ALA A 88 23.87 14.47 -31.12
CA ALA A 88 24.66 14.04 -32.25
C ALA A 88 24.59 15.06 -33.39
N ALA A 89 25.65 15.12 -34.20
CA ALA A 89 25.72 16.02 -35.36
C ALA A 89 24.73 15.64 -36.48
N ASP A 90 24.26 14.40 -36.48
CA ASP A 90 23.20 13.89 -37.36
C ASP A 90 21.77 14.34 -36.95
N GLY A 91 21.64 15.14 -35.88
CA GLY A 91 20.36 15.65 -35.37
C GLY A 91 19.71 14.76 -34.31
N HIS A 92 20.16 13.52 -34.13
CA HIS A 92 19.61 12.63 -33.12
C HIS A 92 20.07 13.00 -31.71
N VAL A 93 19.20 12.78 -30.72
CA VAL A 93 19.56 12.96 -29.31
C VAL A 93 19.73 11.60 -28.66
N TYR A 94 20.84 11.45 -27.94
CA TYR A 94 21.13 10.26 -27.14
C TYR A 94 21.06 10.59 -25.65
N ILE A 95 20.83 9.55 -24.85
CA ILE A 95 20.93 9.62 -23.41
C ILE A 95 21.85 8.51 -22.90
N PHE A 96 22.83 8.90 -22.10
CA PHE A 96 23.67 7.99 -21.36
C PHE A 96 23.17 7.89 -19.92
N ARG A 97 22.92 6.68 -19.41
CA ARG A 97 22.38 6.43 -18.07
C ARG A 97 23.31 5.51 -17.28
N SER A 98 23.64 5.88 -16.04
CA SER A 98 24.50 5.04 -15.18
C SER A 98 23.88 3.67 -14.95
N VAL A 99 24.68 2.60 -15.07
CA VAL A 99 24.25 1.23 -14.70
C VAL A 99 24.13 1.12 -13.19
N ASP A 100 25.21 1.49 -12.48
CA ASP A 100 25.21 1.59 -11.03
C ASP A 100 24.31 2.76 -10.59
N LYS A 101 23.49 2.51 -9.58
CA LYS A 101 22.46 3.42 -9.06
C LYS A 101 22.92 3.98 -7.73
N ASP A 102 22.78 5.30 -7.61
CA ASP A 102 23.18 6.07 -6.44
C ASP A 102 21.92 6.62 -5.73
N PRO A 103 21.30 5.83 -4.82
CA PRO A 103 20.08 6.25 -4.14
C PRO A 103 20.32 7.33 -3.08
N THR A 104 21.56 7.80 -2.87
CA THR A 104 21.93 8.73 -1.81
C THR A 104 21.06 10.00 -1.79
N ALA A 105 20.65 10.50 -2.97
CA ALA A 105 19.79 11.67 -3.08
C ALA A 105 18.34 11.40 -2.64
N ALA A 106 17.86 10.15 -2.73
CA ALA A 106 16.55 9.71 -2.24
C ALA A 106 16.52 9.51 -0.72
N ILE A 107 17.70 9.32 -0.11
CA ILE A 107 17.85 9.09 1.32
C ILE A 107 17.78 10.44 2.07
N PRO A 108 16.94 10.55 3.12
CA PRO A 108 16.92 11.71 4.01
C PRO A 108 18.34 12.08 4.50
N PRO A 109 18.70 13.38 4.62
CA PRO A 109 20.06 13.79 4.99
C PRO A 109 20.59 13.11 6.26
N GLU A 110 19.73 12.82 7.23
CA GLU A 110 20.07 12.17 8.50
C GLU A 110 20.42 10.68 8.35
N LEU A 111 20.17 10.09 7.18
CA LEU A 111 20.42 8.70 6.84
C LEU A 111 21.58 8.54 5.83
N ARG A 112 22.12 9.65 5.30
CA ARG A 112 23.31 9.67 4.43
C ARG A 112 24.57 9.45 5.29
N ALA A 113 25.56 8.76 4.72
CA ALA A 113 26.79 8.28 5.38
C ALA A 113 26.59 7.24 6.51
N THR A 114 25.41 6.65 6.62
CA THR A 114 25.14 5.52 7.52
C THR A 114 25.27 4.19 6.77
N PHE A 115 25.22 3.04 7.46
CA PHE A 115 25.13 1.79 6.69
C PHE A 115 23.79 1.59 6.00
N VAL A 116 22.72 2.33 6.33
CA VAL A 116 21.47 2.26 5.54
C VAL A 116 21.71 2.69 4.11
N GLN A 117 22.53 3.73 3.92
CA GLN A 117 23.02 4.05 2.60
C GLN A 117 23.70 2.84 1.97
N ARG A 118 24.60 2.16 2.69
CA ARG A 118 25.27 0.93 2.18
C ARG A 118 24.32 -0.23 1.90
N ILE A 119 23.27 -0.43 2.69
CA ILE A 119 22.26 -1.48 2.45
C ILE A 119 21.40 -1.11 1.25
N LEU A 120 20.91 0.14 1.17
CA LEU A 120 20.10 0.60 0.05
C LEU A 120 20.91 0.60 -1.25
N GLU A 121 22.18 1.00 -1.20
CA GLU A 121 23.14 0.86 -2.30
C GLU A 121 23.39 -0.62 -2.62
N ASP A 122 23.59 -1.49 -1.62
CA ASP A 122 23.76 -2.94 -1.80
C ASP A 122 22.53 -3.59 -2.44
N GLN A 123 21.32 -3.08 -2.19
CA GLN A 123 20.11 -3.55 -2.85
C GLN A 123 20.07 -3.18 -4.34
N THR A 124 20.90 -2.26 -4.85
CA THR A 124 21.12 -2.11 -6.31
C THR A 124 21.62 -3.41 -6.91
N SER A 125 22.36 -4.25 -6.17
CA SER A 125 22.81 -5.55 -6.67
C SER A 125 21.67 -6.53 -7.00
N SER A 126 20.43 -6.23 -6.57
CA SER A 126 19.21 -6.95 -6.94
C SER A 126 18.79 -6.73 -8.40
N THR A 127 19.24 -5.68 -9.07
CA THR A 127 18.95 -5.47 -10.49
C THR A 127 19.97 -6.20 -11.37
N ASN A 128 19.55 -6.61 -12.57
CA ASN A 128 20.47 -7.19 -13.54
C ASN A 128 21.22 -6.03 -14.24
N PRO A 129 22.57 -5.93 -14.13
CA PRO A 129 23.33 -4.79 -14.64
C PRO A 129 23.26 -4.60 -16.17
N ALA A 130 22.87 -5.64 -16.91
CA ALA A 130 22.72 -5.61 -18.36
C ALA A 130 21.31 -6.07 -18.81
N GLY A 131 20.33 -6.10 -17.90
CA GLY A 131 18.99 -6.63 -18.17
C GLY A 131 18.27 -5.90 -19.31
N ALA A 132 18.46 -4.59 -19.43
CA ALA A 132 17.88 -3.77 -20.48
C ALA A 132 18.25 -4.24 -21.90
N LEU A 133 19.45 -4.81 -22.10
CA LEU A 133 19.92 -5.31 -23.41
C LEU A 133 19.10 -6.51 -23.91
N VAL A 134 18.51 -7.27 -22.99
CA VAL A 134 17.69 -8.45 -23.29
C VAL A 134 16.26 -8.04 -23.67
N VAL A 135 15.76 -6.91 -23.14
CA VAL A 135 14.36 -6.50 -23.30
C VAL A 135 14.07 -5.98 -24.72
N GLY A 136 15.01 -5.27 -25.35
CA GLY A 136 14.86 -4.71 -26.71
C GLY A 136 14.40 -5.74 -27.76
N PRO A 137 15.15 -6.83 -27.98
CA PRO A 137 14.76 -7.87 -28.93
C PRO A 137 13.41 -8.52 -28.64
N LEU A 138 13.02 -8.63 -27.36
CA LEU A 138 11.70 -9.16 -26.97
C LEU A 138 10.58 -8.20 -27.35
N LEU A 139 10.78 -6.88 -27.16
CA LEU A 139 9.85 -5.85 -27.60
C LEU A 139 9.74 -5.80 -29.13
N GLY A 140 10.86 -5.95 -29.84
CA GLY A 140 10.86 -6.06 -31.31
C GLY A 140 10.04 -7.25 -31.80
N ALA A 141 10.23 -8.43 -31.21
CA ALA A 141 9.43 -9.61 -31.52
C ALA A 141 7.94 -9.45 -31.13
N ALA A 142 7.64 -8.61 -30.15
CA ALA A 142 6.29 -8.25 -29.75
C ALA A 142 5.63 -7.17 -30.63
N GLY A 143 6.37 -6.60 -31.59
CA GLY A 143 5.88 -5.51 -32.44
C GLY A 143 5.72 -4.18 -31.70
N VAL A 144 6.41 -3.98 -30.58
CA VAL A 144 6.36 -2.75 -29.77
C VAL A 144 7.49 -1.82 -30.20
N HIS A 145 7.18 -0.56 -30.46
CA HIS A 145 8.19 0.46 -30.69
C HIS A 145 9.09 0.62 -29.48
N HIS A 146 10.40 0.58 -29.65
CA HIS A 146 11.36 0.64 -28.56
C HIS A 146 12.69 1.21 -29.04
N VAL A 147 13.52 1.60 -28.09
CA VAL A 147 14.92 1.97 -28.32
C VAL A 147 15.82 0.82 -27.90
N GLU A 148 16.94 0.66 -28.59
CA GLU A 148 17.93 -0.38 -28.32
C GLU A 148 19.08 0.19 -27.49
N PRO A 149 19.19 -0.16 -26.20
CA PRO A 149 20.30 0.32 -25.37
C PRO A 149 21.60 -0.41 -25.72
N ARG A 150 22.72 0.30 -25.57
CA ARG A 150 24.07 -0.26 -25.68
C ARG A 150 24.83 -0.06 -24.37
N LEU A 151 25.45 -1.12 -23.86
CA LEU A 151 26.30 -1.04 -22.68
C LEU A 151 27.67 -0.54 -23.10
N MET A 152 28.06 0.65 -22.63
CA MET A 152 29.30 1.31 -23.03
C MET A 152 29.94 2.05 -21.85
N VAL A 153 31.23 2.34 -21.99
CA VAL A 153 31.99 3.20 -21.06
C VAL A 153 32.15 4.58 -21.65
N MET A 154 31.87 5.61 -20.85
CA MET A 154 32.14 6.98 -21.25
C MET A 154 33.66 7.27 -21.18
N PRO A 155 34.28 7.91 -22.19
CA PRO A 155 35.72 8.18 -22.16
C PRO A 155 36.09 9.25 -21.11
N ASP A 156 37.36 9.31 -20.74
CA ASP A 156 37.94 10.55 -20.20
C ASP A 156 38.28 11.48 -21.37
N ASP A 157 37.33 12.34 -21.74
CA ASP A 157 37.45 13.29 -22.85
C ASP A 157 37.21 14.74 -22.35
N PRO A 158 37.97 15.74 -22.82
CA PRO A 158 37.77 17.14 -22.44
C PRO A 158 36.35 17.68 -22.68
N ARG A 159 35.61 17.12 -23.64
CA ARG A 159 34.19 17.48 -23.88
C ARG A 159 33.29 17.20 -22.67
N LEU A 160 33.75 16.37 -21.72
CA LEU A 160 33.04 16.04 -20.50
C LEU A 160 33.54 16.82 -19.28
N ASP A 161 34.39 17.84 -19.43
CA ASP A 161 34.93 18.61 -18.29
C ASP A 161 33.84 19.35 -17.50
N SER A 162 32.75 19.74 -18.17
CA SER A 162 31.52 20.26 -17.52
C SER A 162 30.68 19.18 -16.83
N PHE A 163 30.99 17.91 -17.06
CA PHE A 163 30.27 16.73 -16.60
C PHE A 163 31.22 15.65 -16.04
N PRO A 164 32.14 15.99 -15.12
CA PRO A 164 33.25 15.12 -14.73
C PRO A 164 32.77 13.81 -14.07
N ALA A 165 31.59 13.83 -13.45
CA ALA A 165 30.97 12.65 -12.85
C ALA A 165 30.61 11.54 -13.85
N PHE A 166 30.69 11.78 -15.16
CA PHE A 166 30.41 10.79 -16.21
C PHE A 166 31.67 10.19 -16.82
N LYS A 167 32.86 10.76 -16.60
CA LYS A 167 34.11 10.21 -17.15
C LYS A 167 34.35 8.80 -16.59
N GLU A 168 34.75 7.88 -17.47
CA GLU A 168 35.03 6.46 -17.15
C GLU A 168 33.83 5.68 -16.56
N MET A 169 32.62 6.23 -16.65
CA MET A 169 31.41 5.61 -16.11
C MET A 169 30.91 4.48 -17.00
N LEU A 170 30.48 3.36 -16.41
CA LEU A 170 29.66 2.37 -17.08
C LEU A 170 28.21 2.85 -17.21
N GLY A 171 27.66 2.79 -18.41
CA GLY A 171 26.27 3.18 -18.63
C GLY A 171 25.63 2.53 -19.84
N LEU A 172 24.33 2.76 -19.95
CA LEU A 172 23.53 2.45 -21.12
C LEU A 172 23.42 3.72 -21.98
N LEU A 173 23.90 3.64 -23.22
CA LEU A 173 23.67 4.63 -24.25
C LEU A 173 22.47 4.20 -25.09
N GLU A 174 21.43 5.02 -25.14
CA GLU A 174 20.24 4.78 -25.95
C GLU A 174 19.83 6.06 -26.67
N GLU A 175 19.24 5.91 -27.85
CA GLU A 175 18.57 7.04 -28.49
C GLU A 175 17.41 7.50 -27.61
N ARG A 176 17.22 8.82 -27.56
CA ARG A 176 16.11 9.45 -26.87
C ARG A 176 15.08 9.84 -27.93
N PRO A 177 13.91 9.19 -28.00
CA PRO A 177 12.78 9.72 -28.75
C PRO A 177 12.45 11.07 -28.12
N THR A 178 12.51 12.12 -28.92
CA THR A 178 12.77 13.46 -28.43
C THR A 178 11.47 14.20 -28.05
N VAL A 179 11.58 15.35 -27.34
CA VAL A 179 10.46 16.01 -26.59
C VAL A 179 10.64 17.54 -26.32
N ASP A 180 11.66 18.23 -26.87
CA ASP A 180 11.88 19.70 -26.62
C ASP A 180 11.22 20.57 -27.75
N PRO A 181 10.90 21.87 -27.56
CA PRO A 181 9.80 22.55 -28.25
C PRO A 181 9.99 22.84 -29.75
N ASP A 182 11.23 22.82 -30.22
CA ASP A 182 11.60 23.38 -31.54
C ASP A 182 11.94 22.31 -32.58
N GLU A 183 11.90 21.02 -32.22
CA GLU A 183 12.05 19.92 -33.18
C GLU A 183 11.05 18.79 -32.86
N GLU A 184 10.40 18.24 -33.91
CA GLU A 184 10.62 16.84 -34.32
C GLU A 184 9.55 16.29 -35.26
N VAL A 185 10.05 15.91 -36.45
CA VAL A 185 9.78 14.60 -37.04
C VAL A 185 11.06 13.78 -36.79
N GLY A 186 10.98 12.51 -36.36
CA GLY A 186 12.23 11.73 -36.25
C GLY A 186 12.21 10.31 -35.70
N PHE A 187 11.18 9.84 -34.99
CA PHE A 187 11.19 8.45 -34.47
C PHE A 187 10.20 7.57 -35.23
N ALA A 188 10.70 6.59 -35.99
CA ALA A 188 9.90 5.60 -36.73
C ALA A 188 8.79 6.21 -37.62
N GLY A 189 9.02 7.39 -38.19
CA GLY A 189 8.04 8.10 -39.03
C GLY A 189 6.88 8.74 -38.27
N ALA A 190 6.99 8.92 -36.96
CA ALA A 190 5.97 9.58 -36.15
C ALA A 190 5.87 11.09 -36.44
N GLU A 191 4.64 11.59 -36.44
CA GLU A 191 4.32 13.01 -36.62
C GLU A 191 4.62 13.83 -35.36
N ARG A 192 4.61 13.18 -34.18
CA ARG A 192 4.85 13.82 -32.89
C ARG A 192 5.25 12.80 -31.84
N ILE A 193 6.11 13.20 -30.92
CA ILE A 193 6.40 12.46 -29.69
C ILE A 193 5.88 13.23 -28.46
N ALA A 194 5.24 12.52 -27.53
CA ALA A 194 4.66 13.12 -26.32
C ALA A 194 4.99 12.34 -25.05
N SER A 195 4.95 13.05 -23.91
CA SER A 195 4.90 12.45 -22.58
C SER A 195 3.49 11.93 -22.28
N THR A 196 3.37 11.02 -21.32
CA THR A 196 2.05 10.48 -20.91
C THR A 196 1.09 11.56 -20.43
N GLN A 197 1.57 12.57 -19.71
CA GLN A 197 0.75 13.72 -19.31
C GLN A 197 0.14 14.43 -20.54
N LYS A 198 0.96 14.77 -21.54
CA LYS A 198 0.46 15.41 -22.76
C LYS A 198 -0.54 14.53 -23.52
N VAL A 199 -0.34 13.21 -23.53
CA VAL A 199 -1.32 12.29 -24.13
C VAL A 199 -2.63 12.31 -23.36
N TRP A 200 -2.63 12.35 -22.03
CA TRP A 200 -3.87 12.52 -21.26
C TRP A 200 -4.56 13.84 -21.56
N ASP A 201 -3.82 14.95 -21.63
CA ASP A 201 -4.39 16.25 -21.98
C ASP A 201 -5.06 16.18 -23.37
N HIS A 202 -4.40 15.56 -24.36
CA HIS A 202 -4.97 15.35 -25.70
C HIS A 202 -6.20 14.42 -25.71
N LEU A 203 -6.17 13.31 -24.96
CA LEU A 203 -7.28 12.35 -24.88
C LEU A 203 -8.51 12.95 -24.21
N THR A 204 -8.30 13.83 -23.22
CA THR A 204 -9.39 14.53 -22.53
C THR A 204 -9.91 15.68 -23.39
N ALA A 205 -9.05 16.43 -24.10
CA ALA A 205 -9.50 17.61 -24.85
C ALA A 205 -10.23 17.30 -26.16
N ASP A 206 -9.90 16.20 -26.87
CA ASP A 206 -10.41 15.95 -28.23
C ASP A 206 -10.62 14.45 -28.51
N SER A 207 -11.84 14.10 -28.92
CA SER A 207 -12.27 12.73 -29.23
C SER A 207 -11.61 12.09 -30.46
N ARG A 208 -10.76 12.81 -31.20
CA ARG A 208 -9.95 12.26 -32.29
C ARG A 208 -8.63 11.68 -31.83
N HIS A 209 -8.17 11.97 -30.61
CA HIS A 209 -6.97 11.34 -30.07
C HIS A 209 -7.30 9.97 -29.48
N ARG A 210 -6.55 8.93 -29.88
CA ARG A 210 -6.72 7.56 -29.38
C ARG A 210 -5.38 6.94 -29.06
N VAL A 211 -5.37 6.02 -28.10
CA VAL A 211 -4.18 5.20 -27.83
C VAL A 211 -4.39 3.84 -28.50
N ASP A 212 -3.33 3.30 -29.08
CA ASP A 212 -3.31 1.88 -29.45
C ASP A 212 -3.19 1.01 -28.20
N SER A 213 -4.33 0.70 -27.59
CA SER A 213 -4.41 -0.12 -26.39
C SER A 213 -3.86 -1.53 -26.59
N ARG A 214 -3.90 -2.08 -27.82
CA ARG A 214 -3.33 -3.41 -28.12
C ARG A 214 -1.80 -3.37 -28.08
N ALA A 215 -1.19 -2.34 -28.66
CA ALA A 215 0.24 -2.11 -28.57
C ALA A 215 0.69 -1.89 -27.11
N LEU A 216 -0.10 -1.15 -26.32
CA LEU A 216 0.18 -1.01 -24.89
C LEU A 216 0.06 -2.36 -24.17
N LEU A 217 -1.00 -3.12 -24.40
CA LEU A 217 -1.16 -4.44 -23.79
C LEU A 217 0.02 -5.35 -24.13
N ALA A 218 0.48 -5.36 -25.37
CA ALA A 218 1.63 -6.14 -25.79
C ALA A 218 2.89 -5.74 -24.99
N ALA A 219 3.16 -4.44 -24.88
CA ALA A 219 4.28 -3.92 -24.09
C ALA A 219 4.16 -4.29 -22.60
N ARG A 220 2.98 -4.14 -22.00
CA ARG A 220 2.74 -4.47 -20.59
C ARG A 220 2.88 -5.96 -20.30
N LEU A 221 2.46 -6.83 -21.22
CA LEU A 221 2.67 -8.27 -21.08
C LEU A 221 4.16 -8.67 -21.20
N VAL A 222 4.95 -7.95 -22.01
CA VAL A 222 6.41 -8.09 -22.01
C VAL A 222 7.00 -7.62 -20.68
N ASP A 223 6.54 -6.50 -20.12
CA ASP A 223 6.97 -6.02 -18.79
C ASP A 223 6.71 -7.08 -17.71
N VAL A 224 5.51 -7.67 -17.74
CA VAL A 224 5.13 -8.77 -16.84
C VAL A 224 6.00 -10.00 -17.08
N LEU A 225 6.30 -10.36 -18.33
CA LEU A 225 7.19 -11.46 -18.68
C LEU A 225 8.59 -11.27 -18.11
N VAL A 226 9.17 -10.07 -18.19
CA VAL A 226 10.53 -9.80 -17.69
C VAL A 226 10.57 -9.43 -16.21
N GLY A 227 9.41 -9.29 -15.56
CA GLY A 227 9.32 -8.93 -14.15
C GLY A 227 9.66 -7.46 -13.85
N ASP A 228 9.49 -6.58 -14.83
CA ASP A 228 9.75 -5.14 -14.70
C ASP A 228 8.56 -4.49 -13.96
N TRP A 229 8.73 -4.29 -12.65
CA TRP A 229 7.67 -3.88 -11.72
C TRP A 229 7.48 -2.36 -11.64
N ASP A 230 8.48 -1.57 -12.06
CA ASP A 230 8.51 -0.12 -11.83
C ASP A 230 7.92 0.70 -12.98
N ARG A 231 6.83 0.24 -13.60
CA ARG A 231 6.33 0.78 -14.87
C ARG A 231 5.44 2.03 -14.73
N HIS A 232 5.94 3.07 -14.07
CA HIS A 232 5.19 4.31 -13.84
C HIS A 232 5.03 5.17 -15.12
N PRO A 233 4.05 6.10 -15.18
CA PRO A 233 3.70 6.79 -16.43
C PRO A 233 4.82 7.64 -17.06
N GLU A 234 5.85 8.04 -16.31
CA GLU A 234 6.97 8.82 -16.86
C GLU A 234 7.95 7.98 -17.69
N GLN A 235 7.92 6.65 -17.54
CA GLN A 235 8.73 5.68 -18.30
C GLN A 235 8.15 5.37 -19.68
N TRP A 236 7.17 6.14 -20.15
CA TRP A 236 6.56 5.98 -21.45
C TRP A 236 6.72 7.27 -22.26
N ARG A 237 7.03 7.11 -23.54
CA ARG A 237 6.79 8.12 -24.57
C ARG A 237 5.77 7.58 -25.55
N TRP A 238 5.19 8.47 -26.34
CA TRP A 238 4.10 8.14 -27.23
C TRP A 238 4.36 8.75 -28.58
N ALA A 239 4.36 7.91 -29.62
CA ALA A 239 4.45 8.33 -31.01
C ALA A 239 3.06 8.49 -31.61
N ARG A 240 2.77 9.66 -32.19
CA ARG A 240 1.52 9.93 -32.89
C ARG A 240 1.65 9.58 -34.36
N PHE A 241 0.63 8.90 -34.87
CA PHE A 241 0.40 8.64 -36.29
C PHE A 241 -1.02 9.10 -36.65
N ASP A 242 -1.14 9.77 -37.79
CA ASP A 242 -2.44 10.26 -38.26
C ASP A 242 -3.03 9.23 -39.22
N GLU A 243 -4.12 8.58 -38.80
CA GLU A 243 -4.76 7.46 -39.51
C GLU A 243 -6.24 7.76 -39.73
N ALA A 244 -6.66 7.93 -40.99
CA ALA A 244 -8.07 8.13 -41.36
C ALA A 244 -8.81 9.22 -40.56
N GLY A 245 -8.13 10.32 -40.23
CA GLY A 245 -8.70 11.45 -39.46
C GLY A 245 -8.67 11.28 -37.94
N VAL A 246 -8.04 10.22 -37.43
CA VAL A 246 -7.81 9.94 -36.01
C VAL A 246 -6.32 10.06 -35.70
N HIS A 247 -5.97 10.64 -34.55
CA HIS A 247 -4.61 10.78 -34.05
C HIS A 247 -4.28 9.60 -33.11
N VAL A 248 -3.60 8.57 -33.63
CA VAL A 248 -3.29 7.34 -32.89
C VAL A 248 -1.93 7.45 -32.20
N TRP A 249 -1.92 7.31 -30.88
CA TRP A 249 -0.73 7.30 -30.02
C TRP A 249 -0.28 5.87 -29.74
N ARG A 250 0.94 5.53 -30.15
CA ARG A 250 1.57 4.23 -29.88
C ARG A 250 2.64 4.35 -28.80
N PRO A 251 2.71 3.39 -27.85
CA PRO A 251 3.64 3.47 -26.73
C PRO A 251 5.08 3.16 -27.15
N ILE A 252 6.01 3.89 -26.54
CA ILE A 252 7.45 3.66 -26.57
C ILE A 252 7.90 3.53 -25.12
N PRO A 253 8.07 2.30 -24.59
CA PRO A 253 8.55 2.12 -23.24
C PRO A 253 10.03 2.52 -23.16
N ARG A 254 10.38 3.12 -22.03
CA ARG A 254 11.73 3.52 -21.66
C ARG A 254 12.07 2.95 -20.29
N ASP A 255 13.33 3.11 -19.91
CA ASP A 255 13.85 2.85 -18.56
C ASP A 255 13.56 1.41 -18.11
N ARG A 256 14.45 0.49 -18.51
CA ARG A 256 14.31 -0.97 -18.27
C ARG A 256 15.19 -1.45 -17.12
N ASP A 257 15.45 -0.57 -16.16
CA ASP A 257 16.45 -0.79 -15.11
C ASP A 257 15.99 -1.79 -14.04
N GLN A 258 14.67 -2.05 -13.95
CA GLN A 258 14.06 -3.01 -13.03
C GLN A 258 13.66 -4.34 -13.72
N ALA A 259 14.03 -4.52 -14.99
CA ALA A 259 13.85 -5.81 -15.65
C ALA A 259 14.70 -6.88 -14.95
N PHE A 260 14.07 -8.03 -14.68
CA PHE A 260 14.68 -9.19 -14.01
C PHE A 260 15.10 -8.97 -12.56
N SER A 261 14.63 -7.92 -11.86
CA SER A 261 15.01 -7.64 -10.46
C SER A 261 14.80 -8.87 -9.55
N ARG A 262 15.84 -9.22 -8.80
CA ARG A 262 15.93 -10.42 -7.97
C ARG A 262 16.15 -10.04 -6.51
N LEU A 263 15.04 -9.91 -5.79
CA LEU A 263 14.98 -9.58 -4.37
C LEU A 263 14.79 -10.87 -3.55
N ASP A 264 15.88 -11.62 -3.35
CA ASP A 264 15.95 -12.82 -2.52
C ASP A 264 16.58 -12.53 -1.14
N GLY A 265 16.62 -13.53 -0.26
CA GLY A 265 17.09 -13.37 1.13
C GLY A 265 15.97 -13.19 2.15
N LEU A 266 16.29 -13.38 3.43
CA LEU A 266 15.30 -13.33 4.51
C LEU A 266 14.65 -11.94 4.65
N LEU A 267 15.43 -10.86 4.59
CA LEU A 267 14.92 -9.51 4.80
C LEU A 267 14.04 -9.02 3.64
N PRO A 268 14.43 -9.17 2.35
CA PRO A 268 13.51 -8.87 1.25
C PRO A 268 12.24 -9.73 1.27
N TRP A 269 12.33 -10.99 1.72
CA TRP A 269 11.16 -11.86 1.88
C TRP A 269 10.18 -11.33 2.95
N ILE A 270 10.67 -10.88 4.10
CA ILE A 270 9.84 -10.22 5.13
C ILE A 270 9.28 -8.90 4.60
N ALA A 271 10.12 -8.08 3.95
CA ALA A 271 9.74 -6.78 3.44
C ALA A 271 8.61 -6.87 2.40
N ARG A 272 8.66 -7.87 1.50
CA ARG A 272 7.61 -8.16 0.51
C ARG A 272 6.25 -8.42 1.12
N TYR A 273 6.20 -8.91 2.36
CA TYR A 273 4.92 -9.10 3.05
C TYR A 273 4.26 -7.74 3.37
N TYR A 274 5.03 -6.71 3.73
CA TYR A 274 4.53 -5.37 4.06
C TYR A 274 4.38 -4.44 2.85
N HIS A 275 5.24 -4.64 1.84
CA HIS A 275 5.37 -3.83 0.64
C HIS A 275 5.08 -4.70 -0.60
N PRO A 276 3.84 -4.70 -1.12
CA PRO A 276 3.46 -5.57 -2.23
C PRO A 276 4.22 -5.28 -3.53
N ASP A 277 4.75 -4.06 -3.68
CA ASP A 277 5.60 -3.59 -4.78
C ASP A 277 7.00 -4.21 -4.79
N ILE A 278 7.44 -4.86 -3.71
CA ILE A 278 8.69 -5.64 -3.70
C ILE A 278 8.45 -6.98 -4.41
N VAL A 279 8.89 -7.04 -5.66
CA VAL A 279 8.67 -8.19 -6.54
C VAL A 279 10.01 -8.79 -6.97
N SER A 280 10.10 -10.12 -6.97
CA SER A 280 11.30 -10.84 -7.38
C SER A 280 11.05 -11.68 -8.62
N PHE A 281 11.92 -11.55 -9.62
CA PHE A 281 11.91 -12.32 -10.85
C PHE A 281 12.41 -13.74 -10.63
N GLY A 282 11.75 -14.68 -11.29
CA GLY A 282 12.14 -16.08 -11.35
C GLY A 282 11.22 -16.85 -12.28
N ASP A 283 11.39 -18.17 -12.34
CA ASP A 283 10.68 -19.07 -13.26
C ASP A 283 9.15 -19.01 -13.15
N ARG A 284 8.64 -18.60 -11.97
CA ARG A 284 7.22 -18.42 -11.72
C ARG A 284 6.87 -16.95 -11.59
N TYR A 285 5.67 -16.59 -12.03
CA TYR A 285 5.16 -15.26 -11.81
C TYR A 285 4.94 -14.99 -10.32
N PRO A 286 5.33 -13.80 -9.83
CA PRO A 286 5.08 -13.36 -8.46
C PRO A 286 3.61 -12.93 -8.29
N ASP A 287 3.31 -12.25 -7.19
CA ASP A 287 1.99 -11.63 -7.02
C ASP A 287 1.78 -10.54 -8.08
N LEU A 288 0.62 -10.56 -8.72
CA LEU A 288 0.31 -9.69 -9.84
C LEU A 288 0.08 -8.24 -9.40
N VAL A 289 -0.56 -8.03 -8.24
CA VAL A 289 -0.87 -6.68 -7.74
C VAL A 289 0.43 -5.92 -7.53
N GLY A 290 1.45 -6.58 -6.97
CA GLY A 290 2.80 -6.04 -6.86
C GLY A 290 3.43 -5.68 -8.20
N LEU A 291 3.44 -6.63 -9.14
CA LEU A 291 4.11 -6.48 -10.43
C LEU A 291 3.48 -5.36 -11.30
N THR A 292 2.19 -5.10 -11.13
CA THR A 292 1.48 -4.04 -11.86
C THR A 292 1.21 -2.81 -11.01
N TRP A 293 1.76 -2.73 -9.79
CA TRP A 293 1.43 -1.67 -8.84
C TRP A 293 1.75 -0.31 -9.45
N ASN A 294 2.99 -0.08 -9.88
CA ASN A 294 3.42 1.24 -10.37
C ASN A 294 2.79 1.63 -11.72
N GLY A 295 2.39 0.65 -12.55
CA GLY A 295 1.72 0.89 -13.84
C GLY A 295 0.21 1.10 -13.76
N ARG A 296 -0.42 0.85 -12.61
CA ARG A 296 -1.89 0.77 -12.48
C ARG A 296 -2.66 1.99 -13.00
N ALA A 297 -2.11 3.20 -12.87
CA ALA A 297 -2.78 4.42 -13.30
C ALA A 297 -2.91 4.45 -14.84
N LEU A 298 -1.81 4.13 -15.53
CA LEU A 298 -1.79 4.00 -16.99
C LEU A 298 -2.67 2.85 -17.46
N ASP A 299 -2.50 1.67 -16.85
CA ASP A 299 -3.19 0.45 -17.24
C ASP A 299 -4.71 0.59 -17.15
N ARG A 300 -5.23 1.18 -16.07
CA ARG A 300 -6.67 1.40 -15.88
C ARG A 300 -7.24 2.45 -16.84
N ARG A 301 -6.46 3.48 -17.18
CA ARG A 301 -6.90 4.57 -18.08
C ARG A 301 -6.91 4.15 -19.54
N VAL A 302 -6.00 3.27 -19.97
CA VAL A 302 -5.82 2.92 -21.38
C VAL A 302 -6.38 1.54 -21.72
N LEU A 303 -6.12 0.50 -20.91
CA LEU A 303 -6.51 -0.87 -21.28
C LEU A 303 -8.00 -1.19 -21.04
N ASN A 304 -8.79 -0.21 -20.61
CA ASN A 304 -10.21 -0.41 -20.28
C ASN A 304 -11.12 -0.59 -21.51
N ASP A 305 -10.66 -0.28 -22.71
CA ASP A 305 -11.43 -0.50 -23.94
C ASP A 305 -11.34 -1.97 -24.43
N LEU A 306 -10.32 -2.71 -23.99
CA LEU A 306 -10.06 -4.07 -24.44
C LEU A 306 -10.93 -5.12 -23.73
N GLU A 307 -11.67 -5.90 -24.52
CA GLU A 307 -12.42 -7.06 -24.04
C GLU A 307 -11.54 -8.32 -23.95
N LYS A 308 -11.98 -9.31 -23.17
CA LYS A 308 -11.25 -10.57 -22.91
C LYS A 308 -10.73 -11.29 -24.16
N PRO A 309 -11.49 -11.40 -25.28
CA PRO A 309 -10.97 -12.05 -26.48
C PRO A 309 -9.74 -11.34 -27.07
N VAL A 310 -9.65 -10.01 -26.93
CA VAL A 310 -8.47 -9.26 -27.38
C VAL A 310 -7.27 -9.59 -26.50
N TRP A 311 -7.45 -9.64 -25.18
CA TRP A 311 -6.40 -10.06 -24.25
C TRP A 311 -5.86 -11.46 -24.58
N ASP A 312 -6.76 -12.42 -24.83
CA ASP A 312 -6.38 -13.77 -25.22
C ASP A 312 -5.60 -13.80 -26.53
N SER A 313 -6.03 -13.01 -27.51
CA SER A 313 -5.37 -12.92 -28.81
C SER A 313 -3.96 -12.33 -28.71
N VAL A 314 -3.77 -11.26 -27.93
CA VAL A 314 -2.47 -10.61 -27.75
C VAL A 314 -1.54 -11.53 -26.95
N ALA A 315 -2.02 -12.16 -25.88
CA ALA A 315 -1.22 -13.10 -25.10
C ALA A 315 -0.79 -14.33 -25.92
N ALA A 316 -1.69 -14.87 -26.77
CA ALA A 316 -1.36 -15.97 -27.66
C ALA A 316 -0.34 -15.55 -28.74
N ALA A 317 -0.51 -14.37 -29.33
CA ALA A 317 0.42 -13.83 -30.32
C ALA A 317 1.83 -13.63 -29.73
N LEU A 318 1.92 -13.06 -28.52
CA LEU A 318 3.19 -12.92 -27.81
C LEU A 318 3.82 -14.27 -27.47
N GLN A 319 3.04 -15.21 -26.96
CA GLN A 319 3.54 -16.55 -26.63
C GLN A 319 4.11 -17.25 -27.88
N ALA A 320 3.52 -17.06 -29.05
CA ALA A 320 4.01 -17.61 -30.31
C ALA A 320 5.23 -16.85 -30.87
N GLY A 321 5.21 -15.51 -30.82
CA GLY A 321 6.29 -14.65 -31.33
C GLY A 321 7.58 -14.72 -30.52
N LEU A 322 7.47 -14.99 -29.23
CA LEU A 322 8.60 -15.16 -28.32
C LEU A 322 9.10 -16.62 -28.33
N SER A 323 9.45 -17.13 -29.51
CA SER A 323 9.99 -18.48 -29.67
C SER A 323 11.26 -18.70 -28.83
N ASP A 324 11.64 -19.96 -28.63
CA ASP A 324 12.89 -20.29 -27.95
C ASP A 324 14.10 -19.59 -28.59
N THR A 325 14.14 -19.52 -29.92
CA THR A 325 15.22 -18.85 -30.66
C THR A 325 15.25 -17.33 -30.43
N VAL A 326 14.08 -16.69 -30.33
CA VAL A 326 13.98 -15.25 -30.01
C VAL A 326 14.47 -15.00 -28.58
N ILE A 327 14.02 -15.81 -27.62
CA ILE A 327 14.44 -15.67 -26.21
C ILE A 327 15.94 -15.93 -26.08
N ASP A 328 16.46 -16.99 -26.68
CA ASP A 328 17.87 -17.31 -26.60
C ASP A 328 18.70 -16.18 -27.23
N ARG A 329 18.32 -15.69 -28.42
CA ARG A 329 19.01 -14.54 -29.04
C ARG A 329 18.97 -13.28 -28.18
N ALA A 330 17.83 -12.99 -27.55
CA ALA A 330 17.68 -11.85 -26.65
C ALA A 330 18.65 -11.96 -25.46
N VAL A 331 18.75 -13.15 -24.84
CA VAL A 331 19.65 -13.38 -23.70
C VAL A 331 21.13 -13.34 -24.11
N HIS A 332 21.47 -13.72 -25.34
CA HIS A 332 22.82 -13.58 -25.89
C HIS A 332 23.24 -12.12 -26.16
N ARG A 333 22.36 -11.13 -25.94
CA ARG A 333 22.76 -9.71 -25.91
C ARG A 333 23.50 -9.33 -24.63
N LEU A 334 23.46 -10.18 -23.59
CA LEU A 334 24.33 -10.03 -22.44
C LEU A 334 25.80 -10.15 -22.86
N PRO A 335 26.73 -9.41 -22.23
CA PRO A 335 28.16 -9.65 -22.37
C PRO A 335 28.49 -11.15 -22.15
N PRO A 336 29.43 -11.74 -22.91
CA PRO A 336 29.77 -13.16 -22.79
C PRO A 336 30.08 -13.61 -21.37
N GLU A 337 30.74 -12.76 -20.59
CA GLU A 337 31.12 -12.99 -19.19
C GLU A 337 29.88 -13.07 -18.28
N TYR A 338 28.86 -12.26 -18.54
CA TYR A 338 27.57 -12.31 -17.84
C TYR A 338 26.72 -13.49 -18.30
N TYR A 339 26.71 -13.77 -19.61
CA TYR A 339 26.00 -14.91 -20.18
C TYR A 339 26.50 -16.24 -19.58
N ALA A 340 27.81 -16.41 -19.45
CA ALA A 340 28.42 -17.60 -18.86
C ALA A 340 27.99 -17.84 -17.40
N ARG A 341 27.64 -16.77 -16.65
CA ARG A 341 27.22 -16.85 -15.24
C ARG A 341 25.73 -17.09 -15.06
N ASP A 342 24.87 -16.42 -15.84
CA ASP A 342 23.41 -16.40 -15.60
C ASP A 342 22.55 -16.63 -16.85
N GLY A 343 23.13 -16.65 -18.05
CA GLY A 343 22.40 -16.69 -19.33
C GLY A 343 21.46 -17.89 -19.44
N ASN A 344 21.94 -19.09 -19.15
CA ASN A 344 21.12 -20.31 -19.21
C ASN A 344 19.92 -20.25 -18.26
N ARG A 345 20.14 -19.78 -17.02
CA ARG A 345 19.06 -19.66 -16.04
C ARG A 345 18.03 -18.62 -16.48
N LEU A 346 18.48 -17.45 -16.95
CA LEU A 346 17.61 -16.38 -17.42
C LEU A 346 16.76 -16.81 -18.62
N ALA A 347 17.37 -17.48 -19.61
CA ALA A 347 16.65 -18.00 -20.78
C ALA A 347 15.58 -19.03 -20.38
N GLN A 348 15.92 -19.97 -19.49
CA GLN A 348 14.96 -20.96 -18.99
C GLN A 348 13.81 -20.32 -18.21
N ALA A 349 14.09 -19.32 -17.36
CA ALA A 349 13.06 -18.58 -16.64
C ALA A 349 12.11 -17.86 -17.61
N LEU A 350 12.65 -17.18 -18.63
CA LEU A 350 11.85 -16.51 -19.66
C LEU A 350 10.97 -17.49 -20.45
N LYS A 351 11.50 -18.65 -20.85
CA LYS A 351 10.74 -19.70 -21.55
C LYS A 351 9.57 -20.20 -20.69
N ARG A 352 9.83 -20.57 -19.42
CA ARG A 352 8.79 -21.02 -18.48
C ARG A 352 7.70 -19.96 -18.25
N ARG A 353 8.10 -18.69 -18.12
CA ARG A 353 7.16 -17.59 -17.93
C ARG A 353 6.34 -17.33 -19.19
N ARG A 354 6.94 -17.36 -20.38
CA ARG A 354 6.22 -17.28 -21.66
C ARG A 354 5.16 -18.39 -21.75
N ASP A 355 5.51 -19.61 -21.37
CA ASP A 355 4.58 -20.74 -21.43
C ASP A 355 3.35 -20.53 -20.52
N GLY A 356 3.54 -19.85 -19.38
CA GLY A 356 2.49 -19.41 -18.47
C GLY A 356 1.85 -18.05 -18.77
N LEU A 357 2.23 -17.35 -19.85
CA LEU A 357 1.85 -15.96 -20.09
C LEU A 357 0.33 -15.78 -20.24
N ARG A 358 -0.37 -16.72 -20.89
CA ARG A 358 -1.84 -16.69 -21.03
C ARG A 358 -2.56 -16.71 -19.68
N GLN A 359 -2.11 -17.53 -18.74
CA GLN A 359 -2.69 -17.56 -17.39
C GLN A 359 -2.46 -16.24 -16.67
N MET A 360 -1.27 -15.64 -16.85
CA MET A 360 -0.97 -14.34 -16.26
C MET A 360 -1.80 -13.20 -16.88
N ALA A 361 -1.97 -13.19 -18.20
CA ALA A 361 -2.84 -12.24 -18.90
C ALA A 361 -4.30 -12.33 -18.41
N ASN A 362 -4.81 -13.54 -18.14
CA ASN A 362 -6.16 -13.73 -17.58
C ASN A 362 -6.30 -13.11 -16.17
N ARG A 363 -5.31 -13.33 -15.31
CA ARG A 363 -5.30 -12.72 -13.96
C ARG A 363 -5.23 -11.20 -14.05
N TYR A 364 -4.46 -10.68 -15.01
CA TYR A 364 -4.30 -9.24 -15.23
C TYR A 364 -5.57 -8.59 -15.78
N TYR A 365 -6.22 -9.23 -16.75
CA TYR A 365 -7.55 -8.80 -17.20
C TYR A 365 -8.54 -8.76 -16.04
N ALA A 366 -8.65 -9.82 -15.23
CA ALA A 366 -9.59 -9.88 -14.12
C ALA A 366 -9.34 -8.77 -13.07
N LEU A 367 -8.07 -8.40 -12.85
CA LEU A 367 -7.70 -7.30 -11.97
C LEU A 367 -8.24 -5.94 -12.47
N LEU A 368 -8.16 -5.68 -13.77
CA LEU A 368 -8.59 -4.41 -14.38
C LEU A 368 -10.09 -4.38 -14.67
N ALA A 369 -10.69 -5.51 -15.04
CA ALA A 369 -12.09 -5.61 -15.47
C ALA A 369 -13.10 -5.54 -14.31
N GLY A 370 -12.67 -5.80 -13.07
CA GLY A 370 -13.56 -5.82 -11.90
C GLY A 370 -14.23 -4.49 -11.58
N ALA A 371 -13.50 -3.38 -11.72
CA ALA A 371 -14.00 -2.01 -11.58
C ALA A 371 -13.32 -1.12 -12.63
N VAL A 372 -14.11 -0.65 -13.60
CA VAL A 372 -13.60 -0.02 -14.82
C VAL A 372 -13.89 1.48 -14.82
N ASP A 373 -12.85 2.27 -15.05
CA ASP A 373 -12.94 3.73 -15.20
C ASP A 373 -12.94 4.07 -16.69
N VAL A 374 -14.06 4.60 -17.18
CA VAL A 374 -14.23 5.06 -18.57
C VAL A 374 -14.32 6.57 -18.55
N GLN A 375 -13.64 7.21 -19.50
CA GLN A 375 -13.38 8.64 -19.46
C GLN A 375 -13.85 9.25 -20.77
N ALA A 376 -14.74 10.23 -20.66
CA ALA A 376 -15.20 11.05 -21.77
C ALA A 376 -14.15 12.14 -22.09
N THR A 377 -14.56 13.16 -22.83
CA THR A 377 -13.75 14.32 -23.20
C THR A 377 -14.32 15.61 -22.60
N ASP A 378 -13.60 16.72 -22.75
CA ASP A 378 -14.11 18.08 -22.47
C ASP A 378 -15.00 18.60 -23.62
N GLU A 379 -15.18 17.83 -24.70
CA GLU A 379 -16.20 18.12 -25.71
C GLU A 379 -17.60 17.73 -25.20
N ALA A 380 -18.65 18.21 -25.86
CA ALA A 380 -20.01 17.75 -25.56
C ALA A 380 -20.18 16.30 -26.04
N ASP A 381 -20.12 15.32 -25.13
CA ASP A 381 -20.24 13.90 -25.45
C ASP A 381 -21.65 13.34 -25.21
N VAL A 382 -21.93 12.22 -25.86
CA VAL A 382 -23.14 11.43 -25.68
C VAL A 382 -22.73 10.05 -25.17
N ALA A 383 -23.22 9.69 -23.98
CA ALA A 383 -23.03 8.38 -23.39
C ALA A 383 -24.31 7.56 -23.44
N ASP A 384 -24.33 6.52 -24.28
CA ASP A 384 -25.42 5.54 -24.35
C ASP A 384 -25.08 4.31 -23.50
N VAL A 385 -25.81 4.15 -22.39
CA VAL A 385 -25.67 3.04 -21.44
C VAL A 385 -26.86 2.11 -21.58
N GLN A 386 -26.64 0.95 -22.18
CA GLN A 386 -27.68 -0.04 -22.45
C GLN A 386 -27.54 -1.25 -21.51
N ARG A 387 -28.51 -1.42 -20.62
CA ARG A 387 -28.64 -2.61 -19.74
C ARG A 387 -29.35 -3.74 -20.49
N GLN A 388 -28.67 -4.86 -20.67
CA GLN A 388 -29.17 -6.01 -21.43
C GLN A 388 -29.82 -7.08 -20.53
N GLY A 389 -30.65 -7.94 -21.10
CA GLY A 389 -31.45 -8.93 -20.36
C GLY A 389 -30.61 -9.94 -19.56
N ASP A 390 -29.38 -10.22 -20.00
CA ASP A 390 -28.42 -11.10 -19.33
C ASP A 390 -27.67 -10.42 -18.15
N GLY A 391 -27.94 -9.13 -17.89
CA GLY A 391 -27.28 -8.33 -16.86
C GLY A 391 -26.01 -7.62 -17.34
N SER A 392 -25.61 -7.79 -18.60
CA SER A 392 -24.50 -7.03 -19.18
C SER A 392 -24.87 -5.56 -19.41
N VAL A 393 -23.84 -4.71 -19.49
CA VAL A 393 -23.97 -3.28 -19.76
C VAL A 393 -23.13 -2.93 -20.98
N ALA A 394 -23.77 -2.50 -22.07
CA ALA A 394 -23.07 -1.91 -23.20
C ALA A 394 -22.96 -0.40 -23.01
N LEU A 395 -21.73 0.12 -23.05
CA LEU A 395 -21.44 1.55 -22.99
C LEU A 395 -20.87 2.00 -24.34
N ARG A 396 -21.41 3.09 -24.87
CA ARG A 396 -20.92 3.75 -26.09
C ARG A 396 -20.75 5.23 -25.83
N LEU A 397 -19.60 5.78 -26.24
CA LEU A 397 -19.34 7.22 -26.22
C LEU A 397 -19.11 7.75 -27.63
N SER A 398 -19.71 8.89 -27.92
CA SER A 398 -19.58 9.62 -29.17
C SER A 398 -19.60 11.12 -28.88
N ARG A 399 -18.85 11.91 -29.64
CA ARG A 399 -19.06 13.36 -29.67
C ARG A 399 -20.49 13.65 -30.12
N ARG A 400 -21.13 14.68 -29.56
CA ARG A 400 -22.45 15.15 -30.02
C ARG A 400 -22.38 15.46 -31.52
N ASP A 401 -23.26 14.80 -32.29
CA ASP A 401 -23.30 14.86 -33.75
C ASP A 401 -22.02 14.41 -34.48
N GLY A 402 -21.17 13.62 -33.80
CA GLY A 402 -19.88 13.15 -34.30
C GLY A 402 -19.71 11.64 -34.28
N ALA A 403 -18.48 11.20 -34.56
CA ALA A 403 -18.14 9.78 -34.60
C ALA A 403 -18.12 9.15 -33.19
N ARG A 404 -18.54 7.89 -33.12
CA ARG A 404 -18.36 7.06 -31.93
C ARG A 404 -16.89 6.74 -31.75
N TYR A 405 -16.40 6.89 -30.54
CA TYR A 405 -14.99 6.72 -30.24
C TYR A 405 -14.69 5.70 -29.13
N TYR A 406 -15.71 5.29 -28.37
CA TYR A 406 -15.60 4.22 -27.39
C TYR A 406 -16.82 3.32 -27.49
N ALA A 407 -16.60 2.00 -27.40
CA ALA A 407 -17.66 1.01 -27.30
C ALA A 407 -17.14 -0.23 -26.59
N ARG A 408 -17.81 -0.66 -25.51
CA ARG A 408 -17.49 -1.91 -24.81
C ARG A 408 -18.75 -2.51 -24.18
N THR A 409 -18.83 -3.83 -24.16
CA THR A 409 -19.82 -4.56 -23.36
C THR A 409 -19.18 -5.13 -22.10
N PHE A 410 -19.76 -4.83 -20.95
CA PHE A 410 -19.32 -5.31 -19.64
C PHE A 410 -20.21 -6.45 -19.17
N HIS A 411 -19.61 -7.55 -18.74
CA HIS A 411 -20.32 -8.76 -18.31
C HIS A 411 -20.28 -8.91 -16.79
N PRO A 412 -21.39 -9.33 -16.14
CA PRO A 412 -21.48 -9.40 -14.68
C PRO A 412 -20.56 -10.45 -14.04
N GLY A 413 -20.09 -11.45 -14.82
CA GLY A 413 -19.07 -12.39 -14.35
C GLY A 413 -17.65 -11.82 -14.29
N GLU A 414 -17.42 -10.64 -14.88
CA GLU A 414 -16.10 -10.01 -15.01
C GLU A 414 -16.05 -8.63 -14.35
N THR A 415 -17.14 -7.87 -14.45
CA THR A 415 -17.23 -6.47 -14.04
C THR A 415 -18.34 -6.27 -13.01
N ASN A 416 -17.96 -5.71 -11.86
CA ASN A 416 -18.91 -5.35 -10.79
C ASN A 416 -19.37 -3.89 -10.91
N GLU A 417 -18.52 -3.04 -11.48
CA GLU A 417 -18.68 -1.59 -11.46
C GLU A 417 -18.10 -0.93 -12.73
N VAL A 418 -18.89 -0.04 -13.33
CA VAL A 418 -18.46 0.85 -14.42
C VAL A 418 -18.59 2.30 -13.93
N ARG A 419 -17.50 3.06 -14.01
CA ARG A 419 -17.41 4.46 -13.57
C ARG A 419 -17.14 5.33 -14.79
N LEU A 420 -18.15 6.08 -15.22
CA LEU A 420 -18.08 7.01 -16.34
C LEU A 420 -17.76 8.41 -15.81
N TYR A 421 -16.59 8.93 -16.16
CA TYR A 421 -16.15 10.29 -15.87
C TYR A 421 -16.43 11.17 -17.09
N LEU A 422 -17.25 12.19 -16.89
CA LEU A 422 -17.72 13.08 -17.95
C LEU A 422 -16.81 14.28 -18.20
N HIS A 423 -15.94 14.62 -17.23
CA HIS A 423 -15.14 15.85 -17.29
C HIS A 423 -16.01 17.10 -17.45
N ASP A 424 -15.51 18.14 -18.12
CA ASP A 424 -16.11 19.47 -18.12
C ASP A 424 -17.05 19.72 -19.31
N GLY A 425 -17.34 18.69 -20.12
CA GLY A 425 -18.23 18.75 -21.26
C GLY A 425 -19.72 18.95 -20.92
N ASP A 426 -20.46 19.57 -21.84
CA ASP A 426 -21.92 19.62 -21.79
C ASP A 426 -22.52 18.29 -22.28
N ASP A 427 -22.34 17.24 -21.48
CA ASP A 427 -22.63 15.87 -21.91
C ASP A 427 -24.11 15.49 -21.88
N ARG A 428 -24.45 14.42 -22.58
CA ARG A 428 -25.76 13.77 -22.51
C ARG A 428 -25.62 12.29 -22.22
N VAL A 429 -26.04 11.88 -21.02
CA VAL A 429 -26.03 10.49 -20.59
C VAL A 429 -27.44 9.90 -20.64
N VAL A 430 -27.59 8.80 -21.36
CA VAL A 430 -28.85 8.05 -21.48
C VAL A 430 -28.64 6.62 -21.01
N VAL A 431 -29.24 6.29 -19.86
CA VAL A 431 -29.31 4.93 -19.33
C VAL A 431 -30.67 4.34 -19.69
N ARG A 432 -30.66 3.21 -20.40
CA ARG A 432 -31.86 2.53 -20.91
C ARG A 432 -31.74 1.01 -20.90
N GLY A 433 -32.85 0.33 -21.10
CA GLY A 433 -32.96 -1.13 -21.10
C GLY A 433 -33.64 -1.71 -19.86
N SER A 434 -33.78 -3.03 -19.83
CA SER A 434 -34.53 -3.78 -18.81
C SER A 434 -33.67 -4.78 -18.03
N GLY A 435 -32.36 -4.72 -18.20
CA GLY A 435 -31.41 -5.64 -17.55
C GLY A 435 -31.44 -5.58 -16.02
N ARG A 436 -31.14 -6.73 -15.39
CA ARG A 436 -30.99 -6.84 -13.94
C ARG A 436 -29.77 -6.03 -13.48
N GLY A 437 -29.87 -5.36 -12.32
CA GLY A 437 -28.85 -4.43 -11.80
C GLY A 437 -27.58 -5.07 -11.24
N ALA A 438 -27.02 -6.07 -11.92
CA ALA A 438 -25.82 -6.80 -11.49
C ALA A 438 -24.56 -5.91 -11.54
N ILE A 439 -24.41 -5.11 -12.60
CA ILE A 439 -23.31 -4.14 -12.74
C ILE A 439 -23.76 -2.77 -12.24
N THR A 440 -23.01 -2.23 -11.26
CA THR A 440 -23.22 -0.87 -10.78
C THR A 440 -22.69 0.13 -11.81
N VAL A 441 -23.51 1.09 -12.23
CA VAL A 441 -23.10 2.18 -13.12
C VAL A 441 -23.00 3.46 -12.30
N ARG A 442 -21.83 4.09 -12.30
CA ARG A 442 -21.61 5.41 -11.72
C ARG A 442 -21.30 6.39 -12.82
N VAL A 443 -21.93 7.55 -12.78
CA VAL A 443 -21.68 8.67 -13.69
C VAL A 443 -21.19 9.82 -12.83
N ILE A 444 -20.01 10.36 -13.14
CA ILE A 444 -19.35 11.43 -12.40
C ILE A 444 -19.31 12.64 -13.32
N THR A 445 -20.07 13.68 -12.98
CA THR A 445 -20.08 14.95 -13.75
C THR A 445 -18.93 15.85 -13.32
N GLY A 446 -18.35 16.61 -14.24
CA GLY A 446 -17.48 17.75 -13.92
C GLY A 446 -18.26 19.06 -13.89
N ALA A 447 -17.63 20.13 -14.39
CA ALA A 447 -18.18 21.49 -14.36
C ALA A 447 -19.26 21.78 -15.43
N GLY A 448 -19.35 20.94 -16.46
CA GLY A 448 -20.28 21.13 -17.58
C GLY A 448 -21.77 20.98 -17.21
N HIS A 449 -22.64 21.50 -18.07
CA HIS A 449 -24.08 21.48 -17.91
C HIS A 449 -24.70 20.21 -18.53
N SER A 450 -24.39 19.04 -17.96
CA SER A 450 -24.80 17.77 -18.55
C SER A 450 -26.29 17.44 -18.37
N GLU A 451 -26.86 16.67 -19.30
CA GLU A 451 -28.16 16.01 -19.20
C GLU A 451 -27.99 14.56 -18.72
N LEU A 452 -28.63 14.20 -17.61
CA LEU A 452 -28.56 12.86 -17.02
C LEU A 452 -29.93 12.21 -17.06
N ILE A 453 -30.09 11.17 -17.88
CA ILE A 453 -31.38 10.52 -18.11
C ILE A 453 -31.26 9.02 -17.80
N ASP A 454 -31.97 8.54 -16.79
CA ASP A 454 -32.17 7.12 -16.55
C ASP A 454 -33.64 6.75 -16.74
N SER A 455 -33.91 5.95 -17.78
CA SER A 455 -35.24 5.46 -18.17
C SER A 455 -35.48 4.01 -17.72
N THR A 456 -34.52 3.40 -17.03
CA THR A 456 -34.60 2.00 -16.62
C THR A 456 -35.57 1.82 -15.46
N ARG A 457 -36.27 0.67 -15.43
CA ARG A 457 -37.15 0.30 -14.30
C ARG A 457 -36.42 -0.48 -13.21
N SER A 458 -35.22 -0.98 -13.51
CA SER A 458 -34.36 -1.79 -12.65
C SER A 458 -32.90 -1.47 -12.95
N GLY A 459 -32.04 -1.62 -11.96
CA GLY A 459 -30.63 -1.26 -12.09
C GLY A 459 -30.11 -0.53 -10.86
N ARG A 460 -28.78 -0.36 -10.80
CA ARG A 460 -28.13 0.50 -9.82
C ARG A 460 -27.33 1.55 -10.58
N THR A 461 -27.91 2.74 -10.70
CA THR A 461 -27.29 3.89 -11.35
C THR A 461 -27.07 4.98 -10.31
N PHE A 462 -25.84 5.48 -10.19
CA PHE A 462 -25.50 6.55 -9.27
C PHE A 462 -24.95 7.74 -10.07
N PHE A 463 -25.67 8.86 -10.03
CA PHE A 463 -25.21 10.13 -10.57
C PHE A 463 -24.49 10.88 -9.45
N HIS A 464 -23.17 11.06 -9.59
CA HIS A 464 -22.32 11.86 -8.70
C HIS A 464 -22.15 13.21 -9.35
N VAL A 465 -22.67 14.24 -8.71
CA VAL A 465 -22.90 15.54 -9.32
C VAL A 465 -22.20 16.61 -8.50
N ASP A 466 -21.15 17.18 -9.08
CA ASP A 466 -20.36 18.24 -8.44
C ASP A 466 -20.98 19.64 -8.69
N HIS A 467 -21.64 19.85 -9.85
CA HIS A 467 -22.32 21.09 -10.25
C HIS A 467 -23.77 20.83 -10.69
N THR A 468 -24.65 21.83 -10.63
CA THR A 468 -26.06 21.65 -11.04
C THR A 468 -26.17 21.24 -12.51
N PRO A 469 -26.65 20.02 -12.83
CA PRO A 469 -26.80 19.57 -14.21
C PRO A 469 -27.92 20.34 -14.90
N ALA A 470 -27.86 20.44 -16.24
CA ALA A 470 -28.92 21.06 -17.03
C ALA A 470 -30.26 20.34 -16.83
N ARG A 471 -30.23 19.01 -16.74
CA ARG A 471 -31.42 18.18 -16.56
C ARG A 471 -31.08 16.86 -15.89
N VAL A 472 -31.92 16.41 -14.96
CA VAL A 472 -31.82 15.07 -14.37
C VAL A 472 -33.19 14.39 -14.40
N ILE A 473 -33.29 13.24 -15.09
CA ILE A 473 -34.43 12.33 -15.05
C ILE A 473 -33.97 11.03 -14.40
N LYS A 474 -34.62 10.62 -13.31
CA LYS A 474 -34.25 9.42 -12.56
C LYS A 474 -35.20 8.26 -12.85
N GLY A 475 -34.65 7.06 -12.98
CA GLY A 475 -35.38 5.81 -12.87
C GLY A 475 -35.55 5.41 -11.40
N PRO A 476 -36.39 4.40 -11.09
CA PRO A 476 -36.62 3.94 -9.72
C PRO A 476 -35.36 3.42 -9.00
N GLY A 477 -34.38 2.90 -9.75
CA GLY A 477 -33.10 2.40 -9.23
C GLY A 477 -31.95 3.42 -9.26
N SER A 478 -32.24 4.68 -9.60
CA SER A 478 -31.24 5.73 -9.75
C SER A 478 -31.20 6.64 -8.53
N SER A 479 -30.00 7.03 -8.11
CA SER A 479 -29.79 8.04 -7.06
C SER A 479 -28.88 9.15 -7.55
N VAL A 480 -29.05 10.33 -6.97
CA VAL A 480 -28.22 11.50 -7.23
C VAL A 480 -27.52 11.86 -5.93
N ASP A 481 -26.20 11.78 -5.95
CA ASP A 481 -25.32 12.19 -4.87
C ASP A 481 -24.75 13.58 -5.22
N ARG A 482 -25.03 14.55 -4.36
CA ARG A 482 -24.50 15.93 -4.44
C ARG A 482 -23.42 16.19 -3.39
N GLY A 483 -22.98 15.14 -2.68
CA GLY A 483 -21.92 15.26 -1.70
C GLY A 483 -20.61 15.59 -2.39
N ALA A 484 -19.94 16.64 -1.93
CA ALA A 484 -18.54 16.88 -2.27
C ALA A 484 -17.75 15.60 -1.99
N ALA A 485 -16.92 15.17 -2.93
CA ALA A 485 -16.12 13.96 -2.75
C ALA A 485 -15.38 14.07 -1.39
N ARG A 486 -15.53 13.06 -0.51
CA ARG A 486 -14.95 13.10 0.86
C ARG A 486 -13.42 13.28 0.85
N GLY A 487 -12.78 13.09 -0.31
CA GLY A 487 -11.64 13.88 -0.77
C GLY A 487 -11.91 14.22 -2.24
N GLY A 488 -11.75 15.49 -2.64
CA GLY A 488 -11.95 15.99 -4.01
C GLY A 488 -11.26 15.13 -5.08
N PRO A 489 -11.62 15.27 -6.37
CA PRO A 489 -10.79 14.77 -7.46
C PRO A 489 -9.34 15.19 -7.24
N LEU A 490 -8.38 14.29 -7.45
CA LEU A 490 -6.97 14.66 -7.32
C LEU A 490 -6.67 15.76 -8.35
N PRO A 491 -6.04 16.88 -7.97
CA PRO A 491 -5.73 18.00 -8.88
C PRO A 491 -4.82 17.63 -10.05
N ASN A 492 -4.22 16.43 -10.03
CA ASN A 492 -3.26 15.97 -11.01
C ASN A 492 -3.60 14.54 -11.45
N PRO A 493 -3.89 14.28 -12.74
CA PRO A 493 -4.19 12.94 -13.27
C PRO A 493 -2.99 11.98 -13.22
N MET A 494 -1.76 12.47 -13.05
CA MET A 494 -0.57 11.67 -12.76
C MET A 494 -0.48 11.20 -11.30
N GLN A 495 -1.24 11.79 -10.38
CA GLN A 495 -1.23 11.32 -8.99
C GLN A 495 -1.91 9.97 -8.89
N ILE A 496 -1.27 9.09 -8.14
CA ILE A 496 -1.82 7.79 -7.79
C ILE A 496 -3.14 8.01 -7.03
N PRO A 497 -4.29 7.56 -7.56
CA PRO A 497 -5.55 7.66 -6.84
C PRO A 497 -5.50 6.83 -5.55
N LEU A 498 -6.24 7.29 -4.53
CA LEU A 498 -6.56 6.48 -3.37
C LEU A 498 -7.09 5.13 -3.85
N ARG A 499 -6.63 4.05 -3.21
CA ARG A 499 -7.06 2.72 -3.61
C ARG A 499 -8.54 2.56 -3.29
N ASP A 500 -9.36 2.47 -4.33
CA ASP A 500 -10.82 2.37 -4.25
C ASP A 500 -11.34 1.08 -4.91
N TRP A 501 -10.43 0.11 -5.10
CA TRP A 501 -10.67 -1.17 -5.76
C TRP A 501 -9.88 -2.32 -5.10
N GLY A 502 -10.41 -3.53 -5.25
CA GLY A 502 -9.80 -4.77 -4.78
C GLY A 502 -9.70 -4.86 -3.26
N THR A 503 -8.74 -5.66 -2.80
CA THR A 503 -8.55 -5.96 -1.38
C THR A 503 -7.08 -5.91 -0.96
N ARG A 504 -6.82 -5.66 0.33
CA ARG A 504 -5.49 -5.73 0.93
C ARG A 504 -5.56 -6.51 2.22
N TRP A 505 -4.67 -7.49 2.35
CA TRP A 505 -4.41 -8.19 3.60
C TRP A 505 -3.10 -7.68 4.19
N THR A 506 -3.08 -7.40 5.49
CA THR A 506 -1.89 -6.93 6.20
C THR A 506 -1.73 -7.76 7.47
N PRO A 507 -0.59 -8.42 7.70
CA PRO A 507 -0.41 -9.24 8.88
C PRO A 507 -0.08 -8.34 10.07
N ALA A 508 -0.15 -8.92 11.25
CA ALA A 508 0.42 -8.36 12.46
C ALA A 508 0.96 -9.51 13.31
N VAL A 509 2.23 -9.43 13.66
CA VAL A 509 2.77 -10.23 14.76
C VAL A 509 2.58 -9.44 16.05
N ARG A 510 2.18 -10.13 17.12
CA ARG A 510 2.12 -9.60 18.48
C ARG A 510 3.16 -10.33 19.32
N LEU A 511 4.03 -9.57 19.97
CA LEU A 511 4.97 -10.08 20.97
C LEU A 511 4.95 -9.13 22.15
N SER A 512 4.61 -9.62 23.33
CA SER A 512 4.66 -8.83 24.57
C SER A 512 4.93 -9.74 25.75
N PHE A 513 5.48 -9.19 26.83
CA PHE A 513 5.64 -9.89 28.10
C PHE A 513 5.10 -9.03 29.26
N ALA A 514 4.25 -9.65 30.07
CA ALA A 514 3.79 -9.08 31.33
C ALA A 514 3.89 -10.18 32.40
N PRO A 515 4.19 -9.84 33.67
CA PRO A 515 4.36 -10.85 34.72
C PRO A 515 3.21 -11.86 34.83
N ASP A 516 1.97 -11.41 34.65
CA ASP A 516 0.77 -12.23 34.85
C ASP A 516 0.37 -13.07 33.63
N VAL A 517 0.78 -12.67 32.44
CA VAL A 517 0.43 -13.34 31.17
C VAL A 517 1.64 -14.11 30.61
N GLY A 518 2.84 -13.83 31.11
CA GLY A 518 4.10 -14.33 30.59
C GLY A 518 4.41 -13.74 29.22
N VAL A 519 5.18 -14.48 28.42
CA VAL A 519 5.37 -14.17 27.00
C VAL A 519 4.05 -14.46 26.28
N LEU A 520 3.49 -13.42 25.67
CA LEU A 520 2.35 -13.48 24.76
C LEU A 520 2.88 -13.40 23.33
N VAL A 521 2.64 -14.45 22.56
CA VAL A 521 2.96 -14.53 21.13
C VAL A 521 1.64 -14.63 20.38
N GLY A 522 1.47 -13.80 19.35
CA GLY A 522 0.26 -13.80 18.56
C GLY A 522 0.47 -13.46 17.11
N PHE A 523 -0.50 -13.89 16.32
CA PHE A 523 -0.62 -13.57 14.91
C PHE A 523 -2.00 -12.93 14.69
N GLY A 524 -2.07 -11.98 13.78
CA GLY A 524 -3.34 -11.45 13.30
C GLY A 524 -3.21 -10.99 11.87
N GLU A 525 -4.35 -10.83 11.21
CA GLU A 525 -4.41 -10.18 9.91
C GLU A 525 -5.56 -9.20 9.86
N THR A 526 -5.37 -8.18 9.03
CA THR A 526 -6.37 -7.18 8.72
C THR A 526 -6.63 -7.22 7.22
N GLY A 527 -7.81 -7.70 6.84
CA GLY A 527 -8.36 -7.58 5.50
C GLY A 527 -9.08 -6.25 5.31
N MET A 528 -8.79 -5.53 4.23
CA MET A 528 -9.47 -4.32 3.81
C MET A 528 -10.06 -4.52 2.42
N TRP A 529 -11.32 -4.14 2.24
CA TRP A 529 -12.01 -4.08 0.96
C TRP A 529 -12.25 -2.62 0.62
N TYR A 530 -11.76 -2.22 -0.56
CA TYR A 530 -11.86 -0.84 -1.02
C TYR A 530 -13.13 -0.63 -1.84
N GLY A 531 -13.57 0.62 -1.95
CA GLY A 531 -14.73 0.99 -2.76
C GLY A 531 -14.68 2.45 -3.17
N PHE A 532 -15.42 2.78 -4.24
CA PHE A 532 -15.49 4.13 -4.81
C PHE A 532 -15.79 5.20 -3.73
N ARG A 533 -14.92 6.21 -3.63
CA ARG A 533 -14.97 7.31 -2.65
C ARG A 533 -15.06 6.86 -1.17
N GLN A 534 -14.60 5.64 -0.84
CA GLN A 534 -14.55 5.10 0.52
C GLN A 534 -13.13 5.08 1.08
N ASP A 535 -12.74 6.14 1.79
CA ASP A 535 -11.39 6.29 2.35
C ASP A 535 -11.37 6.17 3.89
N PRO A 536 -10.49 5.35 4.51
CA PRO A 536 -9.51 4.43 3.90
C PRO A 536 -10.03 3.11 3.30
N TYR A 537 -11.26 2.70 3.56
CA TYR A 537 -11.82 1.42 3.07
C TYR A 537 -13.35 1.44 3.08
N LYS A 538 -13.99 0.54 2.33
CA LYS A 538 -15.43 0.26 2.41
C LYS A 538 -15.75 -0.72 3.54
N SER A 539 -14.90 -1.72 3.74
CA SER A 539 -15.06 -2.69 4.81
C SER A 539 -13.70 -3.16 5.32
N GLN A 540 -13.60 -3.44 6.60
CA GLN A 540 -12.41 -3.97 7.25
C GLN A 540 -12.78 -5.15 8.15
N LEU A 541 -11.95 -6.20 8.10
CA LEU A 541 -12.02 -7.35 8.99
C LEU A 541 -10.64 -7.56 9.61
N GLY A 542 -10.53 -7.42 10.91
CA GLY A 542 -9.35 -7.79 11.69
C GLY A 542 -9.60 -9.08 12.44
N PHE A 543 -8.69 -10.04 12.36
CA PHE A 543 -8.67 -11.17 13.27
C PHE A 543 -7.32 -11.27 13.96
N GLY A 544 -7.29 -11.85 15.16
CA GLY A 544 -6.05 -12.10 15.87
C GLY A 544 -6.19 -13.25 16.84
N VAL A 545 -5.15 -14.07 16.92
CA VAL A 545 -5.01 -15.17 17.87
C VAL A 545 -3.70 -14.97 18.62
N SER A 546 -3.70 -15.19 19.91
CA SER A 546 -2.52 -15.05 20.76
C SER A 546 -2.49 -16.14 21.82
N TYR A 547 -1.31 -16.66 22.13
CA TYR A 547 -1.06 -17.62 23.20
C TYR A 547 -0.23 -16.96 24.29
N ALA A 548 -0.61 -17.18 25.54
CA ALA A 548 0.07 -16.67 26.73
C ALA A 548 0.75 -17.84 27.47
N THR A 549 2.05 -17.74 27.67
CA THR A 549 2.85 -18.82 28.28
C THR A 549 2.59 -19.02 29.77
N ALA A 550 2.40 -17.96 30.56
CA ALA A 550 2.14 -18.09 32.00
C ALA A 550 0.69 -18.48 32.30
N ALA A 551 -0.27 -17.90 31.56
CA ALA A 551 -1.68 -18.25 31.67
C ALA A 551 -2.05 -19.58 30.98
N GLN A 552 -1.14 -20.13 30.15
CA GLN A 552 -1.32 -21.35 29.36
C GLN A 552 -2.61 -21.38 28.53
N GLY A 553 -3.05 -20.22 28.05
CA GLY A 553 -4.33 -20.05 27.37
C GLY A 553 -4.24 -19.28 26.07
N PHE A 554 -5.34 -19.26 25.33
CA PHE A 554 -5.48 -18.53 24.08
C PHE A 554 -6.40 -17.32 24.22
N ARG A 555 -6.14 -16.30 23.40
CA ARG A 555 -7.04 -15.18 23.12
C ARG A 555 -7.27 -15.08 21.63
N ALA A 556 -8.54 -15.12 21.22
CA ALA A 556 -9.00 -14.82 19.88
C ALA A 556 -9.81 -13.52 19.87
N THR A 557 -9.56 -12.66 18.88
CA THR A 557 -10.26 -11.39 18.66
C THR A 557 -10.68 -11.30 17.20
N LEU A 558 -11.91 -10.88 16.94
CA LEU A 558 -12.40 -10.54 15.61
C LEU A 558 -13.08 -9.16 15.68
N GLY A 559 -12.69 -8.27 14.78
CA GLY A 559 -13.28 -6.93 14.63
C GLY A 559 -13.71 -6.71 13.19
N ALA A 560 -14.94 -6.25 12.96
CA ALA A 560 -15.42 -5.85 11.65
C ALA A 560 -15.93 -4.41 11.67
N ASP A 561 -15.66 -3.67 10.59
CA ASP A 561 -16.08 -2.28 10.37
C ASP A 561 -16.57 -2.17 8.92
N VAL A 562 -17.88 -2.03 8.71
CA VAL A 562 -18.51 -2.00 7.37
C VAL A 562 -19.20 -0.65 7.19
N ARG A 563 -18.87 0.07 6.13
CA ARG A 563 -19.34 1.45 5.96
C ARG A 563 -20.64 1.58 5.19
N ASP A 564 -21.35 2.68 5.51
CA ASP A 564 -22.58 3.11 4.83
C ASP A 564 -23.61 1.96 4.67
N VAL A 565 -23.93 1.27 5.76
CA VAL A 565 -24.82 0.10 5.78
C VAL A 565 -26.30 0.51 5.81
N ILE A 566 -26.67 1.40 6.72
CA ILE A 566 -28.06 1.87 6.89
C ILE A 566 -28.07 3.38 7.19
N TRP A 567 -28.81 4.16 6.41
CA TRP A 567 -28.95 5.61 6.60
C TRP A 567 -27.63 6.39 6.69
N GLY A 568 -26.56 5.92 6.05
CA GLY A 568 -25.22 6.51 6.14
C GLY A 568 -24.47 6.19 7.44
N LEU A 569 -24.98 5.27 8.26
CA LEU A 569 -24.28 4.72 9.43
C LEU A 569 -23.46 3.49 9.02
N ASP A 570 -22.28 3.36 9.61
CA ASP A 570 -21.44 2.17 9.52
C ASP A 570 -21.98 1.09 10.50
N ALA A 571 -21.64 -0.17 10.25
CA ALA A 571 -21.87 -1.28 11.17
C ALA A 571 -20.53 -1.79 11.72
N GLY A 572 -20.46 -1.97 13.04
CA GLY A 572 -19.32 -2.55 13.75
C GLY A 572 -19.67 -3.91 14.36
N LEU A 573 -18.69 -4.80 14.48
CA LEU A 573 -18.79 -6.03 15.26
C LEU A 573 -17.47 -6.26 16.00
N GLU A 574 -17.55 -6.49 17.30
CA GLU A 574 -16.44 -6.98 18.11
C GLU A 574 -16.78 -8.34 18.72
N LEU A 575 -15.91 -9.31 18.50
CA LEU A 575 -15.93 -10.62 19.15
C LEU A 575 -14.60 -10.83 19.88
N ARG A 576 -14.68 -11.29 21.14
CA ARG A 576 -13.50 -11.71 21.91
C ARG A 576 -13.79 -13.03 22.60
N ALA A 577 -12.83 -13.94 22.53
CA ALA A 577 -12.78 -15.18 23.31
C ALA A 577 -11.40 -15.24 23.96
N SER A 578 -11.32 -15.25 25.28
CA SER A 578 -10.06 -15.10 25.99
C SER A 578 -10.01 -15.97 27.22
N GLY A 579 -9.07 -16.92 27.27
CA GLY A 579 -8.75 -17.72 28.46
C GLY A 579 -7.49 -17.25 29.18
N ILE A 580 -7.01 -16.03 28.88
CA ILE A 580 -5.76 -15.48 29.43
C ILE A 580 -6.00 -14.28 30.35
N GLU A 581 -7.26 -14.02 30.70
CA GLU A 581 -7.60 -12.89 31.56
C GLU A 581 -7.25 -13.23 33.00
N VAL A 582 -6.46 -12.36 33.62
CA VAL A 582 -6.02 -12.50 35.00
C VAL A 582 -6.36 -11.22 35.73
N VAL A 583 -7.26 -11.33 36.72
CA VAL A 583 -7.59 -10.26 37.65
C VAL A 583 -6.89 -10.57 38.96
N ARG A 584 -6.19 -9.62 39.58
CA ARG A 584 -5.70 -9.81 40.95
C ARG A 584 -6.62 -9.06 41.89
N PHE A 585 -7.44 -9.80 42.63
CA PHE A 585 -8.45 -9.20 43.49
C PHE A 585 -7.95 -9.16 44.93
N TYR A 586 -7.66 -7.96 45.44
CA TYR A 586 -7.20 -7.70 46.81
C TYR A 586 -8.35 -7.38 47.79
N GLY A 587 -9.60 -7.45 47.31
CA GLY A 587 -10.75 -6.86 47.97
C GLY A 587 -11.07 -5.47 47.43
N PHE A 588 -12.21 -4.93 47.85
CA PHE A 588 -12.61 -3.56 47.53
C PHE A 588 -11.94 -2.57 48.48
N GLY A 589 -11.39 -1.50 47.92
CA GLY A 589 -10.92 -0.33 48.64
C GLY A 589 -9.58 0.23 48.14
N ASN A 590 -9.33 1.50 48.44
CA ASN A 590 -8.11 2.21 48.04
C ASN A 590 -6.93 1.93 49.00
N GLU A 591 -7.22 1.53 50.23
CA GLU A 591 -6.22 1.24 51.29
C GLU A 591 -6.01 -0.27 51.56
N THR A 592 -6.44 -1.14 50.65
CA THR A 592 -6.33 -2.60 50.84
C THR A 592 -4.87 -3.04 51.03
N ALA A 593 -4.61 -3.88 52.05
CA ALA A 593 -3.27 -4.40 52.35
C ALA A 593 -2.95 -5.68 51.57
N ALA A 594 -1.74 -5.78 51.03
CA ALA A 594 -1.21 -6.99 50.39
C ALA A 594 -0.40 -7.84 51.41
N LEU A 595 -1.10 -8.52 52.31
CA LEU A 595 -0.50 -9.25 53.44
C LEU A 595 0.04 -10.65 53.09
N LYS A 596 -0.35 -11.20 51.95
CA LYS A 596 0.06 -12.54 51.48
C LYS A 596 0.87 -12.46 50.20
N VAL A 597 1.48 -13.57 49.81
CA VAL A 597 2.17 -13.71 48.52
C VAL A 597 1.22 -13.40 47.36
N ASP A 598 1.77 -12.78 46.32
CA ASP A 598 1.03 -12.20 45.19
C ASP A 598 0.05 -13.20 44.54
N ASP A 599 0.40 -14.50 44.46
CA ASP A 599 -0.45 -15.56 43.88
C ASP A 599 -1.77 -15.79 44.65
N TYR A 600 -1.84 -15.47 45.94
CA TYR A 600 -3.06 -15.59 46.75
C TYR A 600 -4.23 -14.76 46.21
N TYR A 601 -3.92 -13.65 45.53
CA TYR A 601 -4.90 -12.71 45.00
C TYR A 601 -5.23 -12.96 43.52
N ARG A 602 -4.57 -13.91 42.85
CA ARG A 602 -4.73 -14.16 41.42
C ARG A 602 -6.05 -14.87 41.12
N VAL A 603 -6.79 -14.36 40.13
CA VAL A 603 -8.06 -14.90 39.66
C VAL A 603 -7.99 -15.10 38.15
N HIS A 604 -8.02 -16.37 37.71
CA HIS A 604 -8.06 -16.72 36.30
C HIS A 604 -9.49 -16.65 35.78
N GLN A 605 -9.68 -15.97 34.65
CA GLN A 605 -10.98 -15.87 34.00
C GLN A 605 -10.94 -16.27 32.53
N THR A 606 -12.00 -16.97 32.12
CA THR A 606 -12.35 -17.11 30.71
C THR A 606 -13.47 -16.14 30.39
N GLN A 607 -13.24 -15.27 29.40
CA GLN A 607 -14.18 -14.23 29.00
C GLN A 607 -14.58 -14.37 27.53
N TYR A 608 -15.88 -14.23 27.25
CA TYR A 608 -16.42 -14.04 25.91
C TYR A 608 -17.13 -12.69 25.79
N LEU A 609 -17.02 -12.05 24.63
CA LEU A 609 -17.70 -10.80 24.29
C LEU A 609 -18.27 -10.89 22.88
N ILE A 610 -19.52 -10.45 22.73
CA ILE A 610 -20.16 -10.18 21.45
C ILE A 610 -20.75 -8.77 21.52
N ALA A 611 -20.29 -7.86 20.66
CA ALA A 611 -20.73 -6.46 20.66
C ALA A 611 -20.91 -5.94 19.22
N PRO A 612 -22.09 -6.15 18.61
CA PRO A 612 -22.46 -5.45 17.38
C PRO A 612 -22.80 -3.99 17.68
N SER A 613 -22.55 -3.09 16.73
CA SER A 613 -22.85 -1.66 16.89
C SER A 613 -23.24 -0.97 15.59
N LEU A 614 -24.06 0.07 15.70
CA LEU A 614 -24.22 1.09 14.68
C LEU A 614 -23.25 2.24 14.97
N VAL A 615 -22.64 2.77 13.93
CA VAL A 615 -21.53 3.72 14.07
C VAL A 615 -21.78 4.95 13.19
N ALA A 616 -21.93 6.11 13.80
CA ALA A 616 -21.91 7.39 13.12
C ALA A 616 -20.47 7.92 13.05
N ARG A 617 -20.03 8.33 11.85
CA ARG A 617 -18.67 8.82 11.62
C ARG A 617 -18.67 10.19 10.93
N SER A 618 -17.82 11.09 11.42
CA SER A 618 -17.55 12.37 10.76
C SER A 618 -16.09 12.76 10.96
N GLY A 619 -15.29 12.65 9.90
CA GLY A 619 -13.85 12.91 9.95
C GLY A 619 -13.14 12.03 10.99
N ARG A 620 -12.58 12.68 12.02
CA ARG A 620 -11.87 12.03 13.15
C ARG A 620 -12.80 11.57 14.28
N VAL A 621 -14.08 11.91 14.19
CA VAL A 621 -15.11 11.61 15.20
C VAL A 621 -15.82 10.31 14.83
N ARG A 622 -15.96 9.42 15.82
CA ARG A 622 -16.69 8.17 15.75
C ARG A 622 -17.59 8.06 16.97
N PHE A 623 -18.89 7.91 16.76
CA PHE A 623 -19.85 7.54 17.80
C PHE A 623 -20.41 6.16 17.47
N SER A 624 -20.41 5.24 18.41
CA SER A 624 -20.98 3.90 18.24
C SER A 624 -21.94 3.57 19.36
N ILE A 625 -23.04 2.90 19.04
CA ILE A 625 -24.02 2.42 20.01
C ILE A 625 -24.48 1.02 19.61
N GLY A 626 -24.69 0.14 20.57
CA GLY A 626 -25.19 -1.21 20.29
C GLY A 626 -25.36 -2.07 21.53
N PRO A 627 -26.03 -3.23 21.38
CA PRO A 627 -26.11 -4.20 22.46
C PRO A 627 -24.75 -4.88 22.67
N LEU A 628 -24.56 -5.47 23.83
CA LEU A 628 -23.43 -6.35 24.10
C LEU A 628 -23.85 -7.55 24.96
N LEU A 629 -23.14 -8.65 24.76
CA LEU A 629 -23.23 -9.86 25.58
C LEU A 629 -21.83 -10.17 26.09
N LYS A 630 -21.70 -10.34 27.40
CA LYS A 630 -20.48 -10.80 28.06
C LYS A 630 -20.76 -12.07 28.84
N PHE A 631 -19.78 -12.97 28.82
CA PHE A 631 -19.72 -14.11 29.71
C PHE A 631 -18.37 -14.12 30.41
N ALA A 632 -18.35 -14.35 31.72
CA ALA A 632 -17.16 -14.56 32.50
C ALA A 632 -17.29 -15.86 33.31
N HIS A 633 -16.33 -16.76 33.13
CA HIS A 633 -16.12 -17.91 34.01
C HIS A 633 -14.90 -17.64 34.87
N THR A 634 -15.03 -17.80 36.19
CA THR A 634 -13.94 -17.64 37.13
C THR A 634 -13.47 -19.01 37.63
N ALA A 635 -12.20 -19.33 37.41
CA ALA A 635 -11.61 -20.56 37.92
C ALA A 635 -11.27 -20.38 39.40
N PHE A 636 -11.91 -21.17 40.27
CA PHE A 636 -11.62 -21.17 41.69
C PHE A 636 -10.41 -22.04 42.00
N THR A 637 -9.38 -21.42 42.57
CA THR A 637 -8.20 -22.13 43.07
C THR A 637 -8.26 -22.13 44.60
N SER A 638 -8.21 -23.32 45.20
CA SER A 638 -8.28 -23.47 46.66
C SER A 638 -7.20 -22.66 47.36
N GLY A 639 -7.60 -21.94 48.41
CA GLY A 639 -6.66 -21.13 49.21
C GLY A 639 -6.37 -19.74 48.63
N THR A 640 -7.15 -19.26 47.66
CA THR A 640 -7.11 -17.87 47.17
C THR A 640 -8.16 -16.97 47.83
N LEU A 641 -7.98 -15.64 47.76
CA LEU A 641 -8.95 -14.71 48.36
C LEU A 641 -10.35 -14.86 47.73
N VAL A 642 -10.44 -14.98 46.41
CA VAL A 642 -11.72 -15.09 45.69
C VAL A 642 -12.49 -16.37 46.06
N ASP A 643 -11.78 -17.46 46.31
CA ASP A 643 -12.35 -18.74 46.75
C ASP A 643 -12.95 -18.64 48.16
N SER A 644 -12.30 -17.87 49.04
CA SER A 644 -12.78 -17.62 50.41
C SER A 644 -13.91 -16.59 50.49
N MET A 645 -13.83 -15.50 49.73
CA MET A 645 -14.75 -14.36 49.84
C MET A 645 -15.99 -14.52 48.94
N ARG A 646 -15.86 -15.25 47.82
CA ARG A 646 -16.92 -15.43 46.80
C ARG A 646 -17.64 -14.11 46.47
N PRO A 647 -16.92 -13.05 46.06
CA PRO A 647 -17.55 -11.76 45.76
C PRO A 647 -18.59 -11.93 44.64
N TYR A 648 -19.58 -11.02 44.60
CA TYR A 648 -20.59 -11.03 43.54
C TYR A 648 -19.94 -11.02 42.15
N GLY A 649 -20.42 -11.89 41.25
CA GLY A 649 -19.82 -12.13 39.94
C GLY A 649 -18.67 -13.14 39.90
N SER A 650 -18.43 -13.88 41.00
CA SER A 650 -17.42 -14.95 41.05
C SER A 650 -17.88 -16.29 40.47
N ALA A 651 -19.19 -16.57 40.40
CA ALA A 651 -19.69 -17.70 39.64
C ALA A 651 -19.63 -17.44 38.12
N ASP A 652 -20.09 -18.41 37.32
CA ASP A 652 -20.39 -18.16 35.90
C ASP A 652 -21.36 -17.00 35.79
N PHE A 653 -20.99 -16.01 34.97
CA PHE A 653 -21.69 -14.74 34.93
C PHE A 653 -21.95 -14.30 33.50
N VAL A 654 -23.22 -14.41 33.08
CA VAL A 654 -23.76 -13.91 31.83
C VAL A 654 -24.39 -12.54 32.09
N GLN A 655 -24.00 -11.56 31.28
CA GLN A 655 -24.62 -10.24 31.29
C GLN A 655 -24.88 -9.74 29.87
N VAL A 656 -26.09 -9.26 29.65
CA VAL A 656 -26.53 -8.60 28.41
C VAL A 656 -26.77 -7.14 28.75
N GLY A 657 -26.32 -6.24 27.88
CA GLY A 657 -26.44 -4.80 28.10
C GLY A 657 -26.42 -4.01 26.81
N ALA A 658 -26.35 -2.69 26.96
CA ALA A 658 -26.13 -1.75 25.87
C ALA A 658 -24.88 -0.93 26.16
N GLN A 659 -24.10 -0.61 25.12
CA GLN A 659 -22.94 0.25 25.19
C GLN A 659 -23.03 1.41 24.21
N ALA A 660 -22.43 2.53 24.59
CA ALA A 660 -22.15 3.64 23.71
C ALA A 660 -20.69 4.07 23.86
N GLN A 661 -20.06 4.46 22.76
CA GLN A 661 -18.70 4.99 22.75
C GLN A 661 -18.63 6.21 21.82
N PHE A 662 -17.95 7.25 22.28
CA PHE A 662 -17.62 8.45 21.53
C PHE A 662 -16.09 8.59 21.48
N ARG A 663 -15.53 8.68 20.28
CA ARG A 663 -14.08 8.73 20.06
C ARG A 663 -13.72 9.85 19.09
N VAL A 664 -12.73 10.65 19.46
CA VAL A 664 -12.06 11.63 18.59
C VAL A 664 -10.58 11.26 18.54
N ASP A 665 -10.10 10.78 17.39
CA ASP A 665 -8.71 10.37 17.22
C ASP A 665 -8.00 11.28 16.20
N ALA A 666 -7.22 12.24 16.73
CA ALA A 666 -6.44 13.20 15.96
C ALA A 666 -4.94 12.92 16.01
N ARG A 667 -4.54 11.72 16.44
CA ARG A 667 -3.14 11.30 16.49
C ARG A 667 -2.58 11.12 15.08
N ASP A 668 -1.30 11.42 14.91
CA ASP A 668 -0.58 11.20 13.65
C ASP A 668 -0.45 9.71 13.32
N ARG A 669 -0.33 8.85 14.34
CA ARG A 669 -0.22 7.39 14.24
C ARG A 669 -0.90 6.72 15.42
N VAL A 670 -1.43 5.51 15.23
CA VAL A 670 -2.15 4.78 16.30
C VAL A 670 -1.22 4.07 17.30
N ARG A 671 -0.15 3.40 16.84
CA ARG A 671 0.72 2.55 17.68
C ARG A 671 1.93 3.26 18.30
N GLN A 672 2.41 4.33 17.67
CA GLN A 672 3.51 5.16 18.20
C GLN A 672 3.24 6.62 17.83
N PRO A 673 2.24 7.26 18.49
CA PRO A 673 1.91 8.64 18.20
C PRO A 673 3.06 9.55 18.63
N SER A 674 3.40 10.50 17.77
CA SER A 674 4.36 11.56 18.08
C SER A 674 3.68 12.92 18.23
N ARG A 675 2.49 13.08 17.64
CA ARG A 675 1.71 14.33 17.66
C ARG A 675 0.21 14.04 17.68
N GLY A 676 -0.54 14.96 18.26
CA GLY A 676 -2.00 14.96 18.23
C GLY A 676 -2.63 14.43 19.51
N THR A 677 -3.94 14.23 19.48
CA THR A 677 -4.75 13.94 20.66
C THR A 677 -5.71 12.78 20.44
N LEU A 678 -6.08 12.12 21.51
CA LEU A 678 -7.15 11.14 21.58
C LEU A 678 -8.10 11.54 22.69
N LEU A 679 -9.40 11.52 22.41
CA LEU A 679 -10.45 11.51 23.41
C LEU A 679 -11.33 10.29 23.15
N ALA A 680 -11.53 9.44 24.16
CA ALA A 680 -12.44 8.32 24.13
C ALA A 680 -13.32 8.37 25.38
N LEU A 681 -14.63 8.41 25.18
CA LEU A 681 -15.63 8.36 26.24
C LEU A 681 -16.51 7.15 25.95
N GLY A 682 -16.88 6.40 26.97
CA GLY A 682 -17.72 5.23 26.80
C GLY A 682 -18.55 4.96 28.04
N GLY A 683 -19.55 4.12 27.87
CA GLY A 683 -20.32 3.61 28.98
C GLY A 683 -21.17 2.43 28.57
N SER A 684 -21.52 1.64 29.57
CA SER A 684 -22.33 0.43 29.42
C SER A 684 -23.39 0.40 30.49
N TRP A 685 -24.57 -0.12 30.15
CA TRP A 685 -25.66 -0.33 31.10
C TRP A 685 -26.20 -1.76 30.99
N TYR A 686 -26.46 -2.38 32.14
CA TYR A 686 -26.92 -3.75 32.25
C TYR A 686 -28.23 -3.78 33.06
N PRO A 687 -29.35 -4.23 32.48
CA PRO A 687 -30.58 -4.51 33.23
C PRO A 687 -30.40 -5.73 34.13
N ALA A 688 -31.34 -5.92 35.05
CA ALA A 688 -31.48 -7.18 35.78
C ALA A 688 -31.95 -8.29 34.83
N ALA A 689 -31.01 -9.02 34.25
CA ALA A 689 -31.23 -10.11 33.31
C ALA A 689 -30.10 -11.14 33.41
N TYR A 690 -30.42 -12.43 33.22
CA TYR A 690 -29.50 -13.55 33.44
C TYR A 690 -28.90 -13.51 34.85
N ASP A 691 -27.57 -13.42 34.99
CA ASP A 691 -26.89 -13.45 36.30
C ASP A 691 -26.79 -12.06 36.94
N VAL A 692 -27.22 -11.00 36.25
CA VAL A 692 -27.29 -9.64 36.79
C VAL A 692 -28.49 -9.52 37.73
N ALA A 693 -28.23 -9.51 39.04
CA ALA A 693 -29.26 -9.46 40.08
C ALA A 693 -29.96 -8.08 40.21
N ALA A 694 -29.25 -6.99 39.96
CA ALA A 694 -29.77 -5.63 39.99
C ALA A 694 -29.13 -4.77 38.90
N PRO A 695 -29.85 -3.79 38.32
CA PRO A 695 -29.30 -2.96 37.27
C PRO A 695 -28.05 -2.20 37.73
N PHE A 696 -27.03 -2.19 36.88
CA PHE A 696 -25.81 -1.43 37.12
C PHE A 696 -25.33 -0.79 35.81
N GLY A 697 -24.49 0.22 35.93
CA GLY A 697 -23.92 0.91 34.79
C GLY A 697 -22.50 1.36 35.05
N GLU A 698 -21.76 1.62 33.98
CA GLU A 698 -20.42 2.17 34.04
C GLU A 698 -20.23 3.26 33.00
N ALA A 699 -19.37 4.21 33.32
CA ALA A 699 -18.85 5.17 32.36
C ALA A 699 -17.34 5.27 32.54
N HIS A 700 -16.64 5.42 31.42
CA HIS A 700 -15.21 5.61 31.40
C HIS A 700 -14.81 6.69 30.39
N GLY A 701 -13.68 7.31 30.64
CA GLY A 701 -13.10 8.31 29.77
C GLY A 701 -11.59 8.19 29.74
N GLU A 702 -11.00 8.42 28.57
CA GLU A 702 -9.58 8.51 28.34
C GLU A 702 -9.29 9.73 27.46
N ALA A 703 -8.36 10.56 27.89
CA ALA A 703 -7.79 11.64 27.10
C ALA A 703 -6.29 11.48 27.04
N ALA A 704 -5.72 11.55 25.83
CA ALA A 704 -4.27 11.49 25.64
C ALA A 704 -3.78 12.58 24.67
N ALA A 705 -2.59 13.10 24.92
CA ALA A 705 -1.94 14.12 24.11
C ALA A 705 -0.47 13.76 23.88
N TYR A 706 -0.01 13.96 22.65
CA TYR A 706 1.34 13.67 22.21
C TYR A 706 1.96 14.94 21.64
N LEU A 707 3.04 15.40 22.24
CA LEU A 707 3.64 16.69 21.96
C LEU A 707 5.12 16.50 21.68
N THR A 708 5.52 16.62 20.41
CA THR A 708 6.93 16.56 20.01
C THR A 708 7.52 17.96 19.89
N ALA A 709 8.55 18.24 20.68
CA ALA A 709 9.27 19.52 20.64
C ALA A 709 10.22 19.57 19.42
N ARG A 710 10.34 20.74 18.78
CA ARG A 710 11.22 20.96 17.61
C ARG A 710 12.63 21.39 18.03
N ILE A 711 13.23 20.63 18.94
CA ILE A 711 14.61 20.82 19.44
C ILE A 711 15.44 19.58 19.06
N PRO A 712 16.80 19.59 19.21
CA PRO A 712 17.61 18.41 18.96
C PRO A 712 17.05 17.15 19.65
N LEU A 713 17.17 16.00 18.97
CA LEU A 713 16.58 14.70 19.33
C LEU A 713 15.04 14.62 19.26
N GLN A 714 14.32 15.73 19.06
CA GLN A 714 12.86 15.80 18.92
C GLN A 714 12.09 15.00 20.01
N PRO A 715 12.26 15.33 21.30
CA PRO A 715 11.61 14.60 22.38
C PRO A 715 10.08 14.70 22.27
N THR A 716 9.40 13.60 22.59
CA THR A 716 7.94 13.51 22.62
C THR A 716 7.46 13.36 24.07
N LEU A 717 6.66 14.31 24.53
CA LEU A 717 5.90 14.18 25.77
C LEU A 717 4.55 13.51 25.45
N ALA A 718 4.30 12.35 26.03
CA ALA A 718 3.02 11.64 25.97
C ALA A 718 2.33 11.75 27.33
N LEU A 719 1.10 12.27 27.32
CA LEU A 719 0.27 12.45 28.51
C LEU A 719 -1.01 11.66 28.31
N ARG A 720 -1.48 10.98 29.36
CA ARG A 720 -2.78 10.33 29.40
C ARG A 720 -3.44 10.54 30.75
N VAL A 721 -4.73 10.79 30.74
CA VAL A 721 -5.60 10.73 31.91
C VAL A 721 -6.78 9.84 31.57
N ALA A 722 -7.14 8.96 32.50
CA ALA A 722 -8.32 8.13 32.34
C ALA A 722 -9.06 7.96 33.67
N ALA A 723 -10.36 7.75 33.55
CA ALA A 723 -11.26 7.56 34.68
C ALA A 723 -12.31 6.49 34.34
N LYS A 724 -12.77 5.78 35.37
CA LYS A 724 -13.91 4.86 35.30
C LYS A 724 -14.77 5.06 36.53
N LYS A 725 -16.09 5.06 36.38
CA LYS A 725 -17.07 5.04 37.47
C LYS A 725 -18.09 3.95 37.19
N VAL A 726 -18.49 3.24 38.23
CA VAL A 726 -19.48 2.18 38.22
C VAL A 726 -20.57 2.53 39.24
N TRP A 727 -21.82 2.32 38.88
CA TRP A 727 -22.99 2.59 39.71
C TRP A 727 -23.86 1.34 39.84
N GLY A 728 -24.50 1.17 41.00
CA GLY A 728 -25.36 0.01 41.29
C GLY A 728 -24.58 -1.16 41.89
N SER A 729 -25.22 -2.34 41.95
CA SER A 729 -24.58 -3.57 42.43
C SER A 729 -23.87 -4.26 41.27
N TYR A 730 -22.55 -4.11 41.18
CA TYR A 730 -21.75 -4.59 40.05
C TYR A 730 -20.89 -5.81 40.43
N PRO A 731 -20.68 -6.76 39.51
CA PRO A 731 -19.79 -7.88 39.75
C PRO A 731 -18.33 -7.41 39.86
N PHE A 732 -17.50 -8.10 40.64
CA PHE A 732 -16.14 -7.64 40.94
C PHE A 732 -15.30 -7.40 39.67
N HIS A 733 -15.45 -8.24 38.64
CA HIS A 733 -14.73 -8.10 37.37
C HIS A 733 -15.14 -6.87 36.54
N GLU A 734 -16.25 -6.20 36.88
CA GLU A 734 -16.66 -4.91 36.29
C GLU A 734 -16.21 -3.70 37.13
N ALA A 735 -15.54 -3.90 38.27
CA ALA A 735 -15.06 -2.83 39.13
C ALA A 735 -14.09 -1.86 38.41
N ALA A 736 -13.85 -0.71 39.03
CA ALA A 736 -12.81 0.23 38.61
C ALA A 736 -11.49 -0.13 39.31
N TYR A 737 -10.43 -0.30 38.53
CA TYR A 737 -9.14 -0.80 39.03
C TYR A 737 -7.97 0.16 38.76
N VAL A 738 -7.01 0.18 39.69
CA VAL A 738 -5.70 0.82 39.54
C VAL A 738 -4.58 -0.16 39.94
N GLY A 739 -3.47 -0.09 39.21
CA GLY A 739 -2.30 -0.92 39.36
C GLY A 739 -2.06 -1.80 38.12
N GLY A 740 -0.81 -1.88 37.68
CA GLY A 740 -0.39 -2.71 36.56
C GLY A 740 0.08 -1.93 35.33
N ALA A 741 0.35 -2.67 34.27
CA ALA A 741 1.01 -2.16 33.08
C ALA A 741 0.12 -1.23 32.24
N ALA A 742 -1.21 -1.30 32.41
CA ALA A 742 -2.18 -0.47 31.70
C ALA A 742 -2.65 0.77 32.48
N THR A 743 -2.37 0.87 33.79
CA THR A 743 -2.80 1.99 34.65
C THR A 743 -1.59 2.62 35.34
N VAL A 744 -1.27 2.25 36.58
CA VAL A 744 -0.11 2.75 37.33
C VAL A 744 0.94 1.63 37.43
N ARG A 745 2.02 1.77 36.66
CA ARG A 745 3.13 0.81 36.65
C ARG A 745 3.84 0.79 38.01
N GLY A 746 4.56 -0.29 38.32
CA GLY A 746 5.21 -0.51 39.62
C GLY A 746 4.33 -1.26 40.64
N PHE A 747 2.99 -1.19 40.52
CA PHE A 747 2.06 -2.00 41.30
C PHE A 747 1.67 -3.31 40.59
N SER A 748 1.12 -4.28 41.35
CA SER A 748 0.45 -5.46 40.78
C SER A 748 -0.70 -5.06 39.86
N GLU A 749 -0.97 -5.87 38.82
CA GLU A 749 -2.19 -5.70 38.00
C GLU A 749 -3.41 -5.68 38.91
N HIS A 750 -4.35 -4.77 38.68
CA HIS A 750 -5.61 -4.68 39.43
C HIS A 750 -5.47 -4.53 40.95
N ARG A 751 -4.34 -3.95 41.43
CA ARG A 751 -3.98 -3.86 42.85
C ARG A 751 -5.04 -3.25 43.77
N PHE A 752 -5.76 -2.23 43.30
CA PHE A 752 -6.82 -1.54 44.04
C PHE A 752 -8.12 -1.60 43.23
N ALA A 753 -9.25 -1.81 43.90
CA ALA A 753 -10.55 -2.05 43.26
C ALA A 753 -11.66 -1.26 43.95
N GLY A 754 -12.57 -0.64 43.20
CA GLY A 754 -13.67 0.13 43.76
C GLY A 754 -14.75 0.49 42.76
N ASP A 755 -15.64 1.40 43.16
CA ASP A 755 -16.73 1.89 42.32
C ASP A 755 -16.29 3.06 41.42
N GLY A 756 -15.07 3.57 41.60
CA GLY A 756 -14.47 4.60 40.76
C GLY A 756 -12.95 4.50 40.75
N ALA A 757 -12.33 4.97 39.66
CA ALA A 757 -10.88 5.09 39.55
C ALA A 757 -10.54 6.28 38.67
N VAL A 758 -9.45 6.97 39.01
CA VAL A 758 -8.83 8.01 38.17
C VAL A 758 -7.33 7.76 38.18
N TYR A 759 -6.69 7.81 37.01
CA TYR A 759 -5.24 7.72 36.90
C TYR A 759 -4.71 8.60 35.77
N GLY A 760 -3.46 9.02 35.92
CA GLY A 760 -2.71 9.81 34.96
C GLY A 760 -1.34 9.19 34.71
N ASN A 761 -0.86 9.35 33.48
CA ASN A 761 0.43 8.86 33.05
C ASN A 761 1.15 9.93 32.24
N ALA A 762 2.44 10.11 32.49
CA ALA A 762 3.34 10.93 31.70
C ALA A 762 4.52 10.09 31.25
N GLU A 763 4.87 10.17 29.97
CA GLU A 763 6.09 9.62 29.41
C GLU A 763 6.84 10.70 28.62
N LEU A 764 8.13 10.88 28.91
CA LEU A 764 9.02 11.69 28.09
C LEU A 764 9.91 10.76 27.27
N ARG A 765 9.65 10.66 25.97
CA ARG A 765 10.32 9.78 25.04
C ARG A 765 11.41 10.55 24.31
N LEU A 766 12.65 10.07 24.39
CA LEU A 766 13.81 10.68 23.76
C LEU A 766 14.43 9.70 22.76
N PRO A 767 14.25 9.93 21.45
CA PRO A 767 15.05 9.27 20.43
C PRO A 767 16.53 9.59 20.65
N LEU A 768 17.36 8.57 20.87
CA LEU A 768 18.79 8.77 21.12
C LEU A 768 19.61 8.59 19.85
N ALA A 769 19.33 7.51 19.14
CA ALA A 769 20.10 7.12 17.97
C ALA A 769 19.19 6.41 16.98
N ARG A 770 19.47 6.63 15.70
CA ARG A 770 19.03 5.69 14.68
C ARG A 770 20.13 4.66 14.57
N ILE A 771 19.90 3.51 15.20
CA ILE A 771 20.79 2.38 15.08
C ILE A 771 20.35 1.64 13.84
N PHE A 772 21.29 1.04 13.19
CA PHE A 772 20.98 0.10 12.17
C PHE A 772 21.73 -1.15 12.65
N VAL A 773 21.06 -2.30 12.78
CA VAL A 773 21.78 -3.58 12.87
C VAL A 773 21.36 -4.45 11.69
N LEU A 774 20.11 -4.31 11.20
CA LEU A 774 19.63 -4.98 9.99
C LEU A 774 18.64 -4.14 9.14
N LEU A 775 17.84 -3.26 9.75
CA LEU A 775 16.85 -2.37 9.12
C LEU A 775 16.82 -1.01 9.85
N PRO A 776 16.07 0.02 9.38
CA PRO A 776 15.94 1.28 10.12
C PRO A 776 15.43 1.05 11.53
N GLU A 777 16.33 1.19 12.51
CA GLU A 777 16.00 1.07 13.91
C GLU A 777 16.10 2.43 14.59
N GLU A 778 15.05 2.82 15.30
CA GLU A 778 15.10 3.99 16.17
C GLU A 778 15.21 3.48 17.59
N LEU A 779 16.37 3.73 18.21
CA LEU A 779 16.61 3.46 19.61
C LEU A 779 16.36 4.76 20.39
N GLY A 780 15.64 4.65 21.49
CA GLY A 780 15.56 5.73 22.44
C GLY A 780 15.42 5.26 23.87
N VAL A 781 15.45 6.24 24.76
CA VAL A 781 15.09 6.10 26.16
C VAL A 781 13.75 6.78 26.40
N PHE A 782 13.11 6.47 27.52
CA PHE A 782 12.01 7.26 28.02
C PHE A 782 12.01 7.28 29.55
N GLY A 783 11.53 8.38 30.13
CA GLY A 783 11.14 8.47 31.54
C GLY A 783 9.63 8.33 31.67
N LEU A 784 9.16 7.78 32.78
CA LEU A 784 7.73 7.66 33.07
C LEU A 784 7.39 8.12 34.49
N ALA A 785 6.20 8.68 34.65
CA ALA A 785 5.58 8.99 35.94
C ALA A 785 4.08 8.67 35.87
N ASP A 786 3.62 7.83 36.78
CA ASP A 786 2.25 7.37 36.85
C ASP A 786 1.66 7.70 38.22
N ALA A 787 0.38 8.06 38.28
CA ALA A 787 -0.35 8.22 39.52
C ALA A 787 -1.81 7.81 39.36
N GLY A 788 -2.41 7.24 40.39
CA GLY A 788 -3.82 6.86 40.35
C GLY A 788 -4.43 6.64 41.72
N ARG A 789 -5.75 6.70 41.76
CA ARG A 789 -6.55 6.50 42.97
C ARG A 789 -7.82 5.75 42.62
N VAL A 790 -8.23 4.88 43.54
CA VAL A 790 -9.52 4.21 43.53
C VAL A 790 -10.44 4.88 44.54
N TYR A 791 -11.73 4.85 44.25
CA TYR A 791 -12.81 5.35 45.08
C TYR A 791 -13.77 4.20 45.36
N LEU A 792 -14.29 4.15 46.58
CA LEU A 792 -15.30 3.19 47.00
C LEU A 792 -16.34 3.91 47.85
N ALA A 793 -17.63 3.74 47.54
CA ALA A 793 -18.69 4.31 48.35
C ALA A 793 -18.58 3.85 49.81
N GLY A 794 -18.60 4.81 50.74
CA GLY A 794 -18.44 4.56 52.18
C GLY A 794 -16.98 4.55 52.68
N GLU A 795 -15.99 4.65 51.79
CA GLU A 795 -14.58 4.79 52.15
C GLU A 795 -14.11 6.25 52.00
N THR A 796 -13.41 6.76 53.02
CA THR A 796 -12.67 8.03 52.96
C THR A 796 -11.18 7.72 52.94
N SER A 797 -10.50 7.97 51.83
CA SER A 797 -9.05 7.82 51.69
C SER A 797 -8.53 8.91 50.77
N ASP A 798 -7.53 9.70 51.17
CA ASP A 798 -6.91 10.72 50.31
C ASP A 798 -5.63 10.23 49.60
N ARG A 799 -5.38 8.92 49.65
CA ARG A 799 -4.15 8.32 49.15
C ARG A 799 -4.13 8.22 47.63
N TRP A 800 -3.07 8.76 47.05
CA TRP A 800 -2.69 8.55 45.66
C TRP A 800 -1.55 7.54 45.58
N HIS A 801 -1.69 6.59 44.67
CA HIS A 801 -0.68 5.58 44.38
C HIS A 801 0.15 6.05 43.20
N ALA A 802 1.43 6.34 43.43
CA ALA A 802 2.32 6.89 42.43
C ALA A 802 3.52 5.97 42.16
N ALA A 803 4.05 6.06 40.95
CA ALA A 803 5.25 5.36 40.54
C ALA A 803 6.04 6.17 39.52
N VAL A 804 7.36 6.00 39.54
CA VAL A 804 8.28 6.64 38.60
C VAL A 804 9.24 5.62 38.02
N GLY A 805 9.75 5.88 36.83
CA GLY A 805 10.68 4.97 36.20
C GLY A 805 11.15 5.42 34.84
N GLY A 806 11.56 4.45 34.04
CA GLY A 806 12.00 4.69 32.68
C GLY A 806 12.33 3.41 31.95
N GLY A 807 12.80 3.55 30.72
CA GLY A 807 13.03 2.41 29.87
C GLY A 807 13.77 2.72 28.58
N LEU A 808 13.93 1.67 27.80
CA LEU A 808 14.53 1.68 26.47
C LEU A 808 13.48 1.23 25.46
N TRP A 809 13.60 1.71 24.23
CA TRP A 809 12.75 1.24 23.15
C TRP A 809 13.52 1.15 21.84
N VAL A 810 13.12 0.21 21.00
CA VAL A 810 13.62 0.02 19.63
C VAL A 810 12.43 -0.11 18.68
N ALA A 811 12.38 0.72 17.64
CA ALA A 811 11.46 0.54 16.53
C ALA A 811 12.18 -0.16 15.38
N PHE A 812 11.56 -1.11 14.66
CA PHE A 812 12.20 -1.82 13.53
C PHE A 812 11.26 -1.91 12.32
N LEU A 813 11.78 -1.82 11.08
CA LEU A 813 11.03 -1.69 9.81
C LEU A 813 10.18 -0.41 9.70
N SER A 814 9.38 -0.14 10.73
CA SER A 814 8.46 0.97 10.89
C SER A 814 8.31 1.26 12.38
N ARG A 815 8.05 2.52 12.72
CA ARG A 815 7.66 2.96 14.06
C ARG A 815 6.46 2.20 14.65
N THR A 816 5.65 1.55 13.80
CA THR A 816 4.55 0.66 14.22
C THR A 816 5.00 -0.62 14.89
N ASN A 817 6.26 -1.05 14.67
CA ASN A 817 6.87 -2.21 15.31
C ASN A 817 7.90 -1.70 16.32
N THR A 818 7.41 -1.05 17.37
CA THR A 818 8.23 -0.65 18.51
C THR A 818 8.23 -1.78 19.52
N LEU A 819 9.37 -2.10 20.13
CA LEU A 819 9.50 -2.88 21.35
C LEU A 819 10.02 -1.94 22.44
N SER A 820 9.40 -1.94 23.61
CA SER A 820 9.87 -1.18 24.77
C SER A 820 10.10 -2.10 25.96
N VAL A 821 11.13 -1.78 26.75
CA VAL A 821 11.42 -2.37 28.05
C VAL A 821 11.36 -1.23 29.06
N ALA A 822 10.51 -1.36 30.09
CA ALA A 822 10.31 -0.36 31.13
C ALA A 822 10.57 -0.97 32.50
N ALA A 823 11.13 -0.18 33.43
CA ALA A 823 11.10 -0.46 34.85
C ALA A 823 10.41 0.70 35.57
N ALA A 824 9.49 0.40 36.49
CA ALA A 824 8.79 1.38 37.29
C ALA A 824 8.87 1.00 38.77
N HIS A 825 9.15 1.98 39.62
CA HIS A 825 9.27 1.82 41.06
C HIS A 825 8.11 2.53 41.77
N SER A 826 7.46 1.82 42.68
CA SER A 826 6.44 2.34 43.59
C SER A 826 6.80 2.00 45.03
N VAL A 827 5.96 2.41 45.98
CA VAL A 827 6.09 2.02 47.39
C VAL A 827 6.01 0.51 47.64
N GLU A 828 5.49 -0.27 46.68
CA GLU A 828 5.44 -1.74 46.74
C GLU A 828 6.60 -2.41 45.98
N GLY A 829 7.56 -1.64 45.48
CA GLY A 829 8.80 -2.12 44.85
C GLY A 829 8.92 -1.81 43.35
N THR A 830 9.91 -2.42 42.71
CA THR A 830 10.21 -2.22 41.28
C THR A 830 9.67 -3.37 40.43
N ARG A 831 9.01 -3.05 39.31
CA ARG A 831 8.53 -4.03 38.33
C ARG A 831 9.02 -3.70 36.93
N ALA A 832 9.29 -4.74 36.14
CA ALA A 832 9.72 -4.64 34.75
C ALA A 832 8.62 -5.06 33.77
N TYR A 833 8.60 -4.41 32.60
CA TYR A 833 7.58 -4.59 31.56
C TYR A 833 8.26 -4.67 30.18
N VAL A 834 7.81 -5.56 29.31
CA VAL A 834 8.29 -5.63 27.91
C VAL A 834 7.09 -5.66 26.97
N ARG A 835 7.01 -4.73 26.01
CA ARG A 835 5.80 -4.56 25.19
C ARG A 835 6.13 -4.26 23.73
N ALA A 836 5.30 -4.75 22.82
CA ALA A 836 5.18 -4.16 21.49
C ALA A 836 4.38 -2.85 21.57
N GLY A 837 5.06 -1.72 21.35
CA GLY A 837 4.57 -0.36 21.57
C GLY A 837 5.06 0.23 22.90
N PHE A 838 4.44 1.32 23.32
CA PHE A 838 4.65 1.95 24.63
C PHE A 838 3.54 1.58 25.63
N GLY A 839 3.62 2.07 26.86
CA GLY A 839 2.65 1.80 27.92
C GLY A 839 1.22 2.19 27.55
N PHE A 840 1.07 3.28 26.78
CA PHE A 840 -0.20 3.81 26.29
C PHE A 840 -0.02 4.71 25.05
#